data_AF-A0A2E1X284-F1
#
_entry.id   AF-A0A2E1X284-F1
#
_cell.length_a   1.000
_cell.length_b   1.000
_cell.length_c   1.000
_cell.angle_alpha   90.00
_cell.angle_beta   90.00
_cell.angle_gamma   90.00
#
_symmetry.space_group_name_H-M   'P 1'
#
loop_
_entity.id
_entity.type
_entity.pdbx_description
1 polymer ?
#
loop_
_entity_poly.entity_id
_entity_poly.type
_entity_poly.pdbx_seq_one_letter_code
_entity_poly.pdbx_strand_id
1 'polypeptide(L)'
;MMPHSILLKIVATIGLSIVLLWPSAVIAQSPTYVRGDCNTDAAVNIGDAIWMLGVLFTNAGPESCTDACDGNDDGALDVADPVFLLTYLFTFGPEPAAPFPLCGTDPTPDSLTCDSFPPCSAELEIELEQGISGLTISAGDNQFVAFVISVTGLGGTTESVTFSQEIEPDTGGISIASDYPGGWTPSTDQALVVNAVVTALIPGTYTITSTALVAGLQAQETLTVTVTDGLADPIELNSVGMEPGAVALGVSTAVDFTCLTTGTTNFPSTITLNQVESDGSLIATIGELFDDGNGADLAADDQVYGGTFSVQGMTEGLLYYQAVSGSETSPVTKLLVSPLPIGIQGDDPAQLIPDSGGGGQMYADQVLCKVSDLTDSSGIQAAVVAVGGTIEGLLPRLGIVCVGIDPNGTAQRVYDMAALLEAQPGIESAEPNRQDEIAAFTPNDPSYASQTNMTVVRADEAWAISRGTTTIAVIDTGVDYNHPDLDSKVIIGWDFVDGDNDPADPNSHGTHVAGIAAAESNNGNSVAGASWGSSVLAIRGIGSHAVFASSVRFAADAGVKIINYSGGGSNSATKRNAVLYAVGKGVLFVAAAGNSGANTNFWPGSYPEVLCVGNSTNADGRAGSSTFGAQVDICAPGVSVTSTIPGGGVGPKTGTSMSSPLVAGAAAVVWSMHPAWTAAQVRTRLLGTAKPMPAGLLIGNRLDMFEAVFNGSFELGDLGEWIQSGSCSSLTSLGPLVPQHRNRMGYCSTGPAGDQSGATLQHCFEVQPGVTSLPIKFEYNFITEEFPEWVGTQFDDFMNITITAPDGTVTNLAAESVNASLFVPIGGMDFPGGDLTVGHTDWQTAMATIAVTSGPGQYIIDISDTGDDIYDSVVLIDNIRLK
;
A
#
# COMPACT_ATOMS: atom_id res chain seq x y z
N MET A 1 -11.29 -16.94 -73.17
CA MET A 1 -11.49 -15.84 -72.22
C MET A 1 -12.13 -16.41 -70.97
N MET A 2 -11.66 -15.97 -69.82
CA MET A 2 -12.30 -16.12 -68.49
C MET A 2 -13.02 -14.76 -68.19
N PRO A 3 -13.77 -14.54 -67.09
CA PRO A 3 -14.01 -15.44 -65.94
C PRO A 3 -15.43 -15.38 -65.30
N HIS A 4 -15.60 -16.13 -64.19
CA HIS A 4 -16.47 -15.84 -62.99
C HIS A 4 -18.00 -15.68 -63.18
N SER A 5 -18.88 -15.79 -62.18
CA SER A 5 -18.94 -16.47 -60.85
C SER A 5 -20.40 -16.31 -60.34
N ILE A 6 -20.97 -17.02 -59.34
CA ILE A 6 -20.68 -18.29 -58.65
C ILE A 6 -22.05 -18.93 -58.26
N LEU A 7 -22.09 -20.01 -57.46
CA LEU A 7 -23.33 -20.51 -56.83
C LEU A 7 -23.07 -20.87 -55.36
N LEU A 8 -24.02 -20.60 -54.45
CA LEU A 8 -24.02 -21.21 -53.11
C LEU A 8 -25.44 -21.52 -52.63
N LYS A 9 -25.56 -22.56 -51.80
CA LYS A 9 -26.75 -22.93 -51.01
C LYS A 9 -26.31 -23.01 -49.55
N ILE A 10 -27.21 -22.70 -48.63
CA ILE A 10 -27.09 -23.13 -47.23
C ILE A 10 -27.92 -24.40 -47.05
N VAL A 11 -27.44 -25.32 -46.22
CA VAL A 11 -28.13 -26.56 -45.81
C VAL A 11 -27.90 -26.74 -44.32
N ALA A 12 -28.96 -26.61 -43.52
CA ALA A 12 -28.91 -26.87 -42.08
C ALA A 12 -28.84 -28.39 -41.78
N THR A 13 -28.19 -28.75 -40.68
CA THR A 13 -28.15 -30.12 -40.12
C THR A 13 -28.35 -30.03 -38.60
N ILE A 14 -29.08 -30.98 -38.00
CA ILE A 14 -29.73 -30.82 -36.67
C ILE A 14 -29.07 -31.70 -35.59
N GLY A 15 -28.92 -31.15 -34.38
CA GLY A 15 -28.82 -31.86 -33.08
C GLY A 15 -29.96 -31.43 -32.14
N LEU A 16 -30.39 -32.25 -31.15
CA LEU A 16 -31.70 -32.08 -30.48
C LEU A 16 -31.86 -32.82 -29.12
N SER A 17 -32.56 -32.24 -28.12
CA SER A 17 -33.22 -32.90 -26.94
C SER A 17 -34.22 -31.96 -26.17
N ILE A 18 -35.04 -32.49 -25.23
CA ILE A 18 -36.35 -31.92 -24.68
C ILE A 18 -36.59 -32.33 -23.19
N VAL A 19 -37.51 -31.78 -22.35
CA VAL A 19 -39.00 -31.55 -22.45
C VAL A 19 -39.55 -30.47 -21.46
N LEU A 20 -40.30 -29.45 -21.96
CA LEU A 20 -40.72 -28.14 -21.36
C LEU A 20 -41.50 -28.09 -19.99
N LEU A 21 -41.73 -26.91 -19.32
CA LEU A 21 -42.90 -26.54 -18.43
C LEU A 21 -43.08 -25.01 -18.06
N TRP A 22 -44.30 -24.49 -17.76
CA TRP A 22 -44.66 -23.01 -17.65
C TRP A 22 -44.54 -22.39 -16.22
N PRO A 23 -44.28 -21.06 -16.12
CA PRO A 23 -44.55 -20.20 -14.94
C PRO A 23 -45.96 -19.58 -14.91
N SER A 24 -46.28 -18.74 -13.91
CA SER A 24 -47.50 -17.90 -13.91
C SER A 24 -47.38 -16.60 -13.09
N ALA A 25 -47.45 -15.47 -13.79
CA ALA A 25 -47.80 -14.10 -13.36
C ALA A 25 -46.88 -13.34 -12.38
N VAL A 26 -46.35 -12.21 -12.89
CA VAL A 26 -45.72 -11.13 -12.12
C VAL A 26 -46.78 -10.31 -11.36
N ILE A 27 -46.43 -9.83 -10.17
CA ILE A 27 -47.16 -8.80 -9.42
C ILE A 27 -46.24 -7.56 -9.37
N ALA A 28 -46.81 -6.34 -9.33
CA ALA A 28 -46.01 -5.13 -9.14
C ALA A 28 -45.17 -5.23 -7.85
N GLN A 29 -43.92 -4.74 -7.88
CA GLN A 29 -43.10 -4.65 -6.66
C GLN A 29 -43.91 -3.93 -5.58
N SER A 30 -44.12 -4.64 -4.47
CA SER A 30 -44.67 -4.06 -3.26
C SER A 30 -43.55 -3.30 -2.55
N PRO A 31 -43.86 -2.22 -1.80
CA PRO A 31 -42.83 -1.54 -1.03
C PRO A 31 -42.16 -2.53 -0.05
N THR A 32 -40.86 -2.33 0.17
CA THR A 32 -40.00 -3.20 1.00
C THR A 32 -39.65 -2.47 2.30
N TYR A 33 -39.47 -3.22 3.38
CA TYR A 33 -39.40 -2.62 4.72
C TYR A 33 -37.98 -2.19 5.08
N VAL A 34 -37.82 -0.88 5.35
CA VAL A 34 -36.60 -0.22 5.83
C VAL A 34 -36.99 0.75 6.95
N ARG A 35 -36.30 0.69 8.10
CA ARG A 35 -36.56 1.56 9.25
C ARG A 35 -36.03 2.98 8.98
N GLY A 36 -36.90 3.98 9.16
CA GLY A 36 -36.64 5.39 8.80
C GLY A 36 -37.25 5.83 7.46
N ASP A 37 -37.60 4.92 6.55
CA ASP A 37 -38.29 5.23 5.29
C ASP A 37 -39.81 5.33 5.51
N CYS A 38 -40.20 6.43 6.16
CA CYS A 38 -41.60 6.71 6.49
C CYS A 38 -42.42 7.12 5.25
N ASN A 39 -41.77 7.64 4.19
CA ASN A 39 -42.43 8.08 2.97
C ASN A 39 -42.56 6.97 1.90
N THR A 40 -41.78 5.89 2.02
CA THR A 40 -41.72 4.71 1.14
C THR A 40 -41.22 4.98 -0.28
N ASP A 41 -40.19 5.83 -0.40
CA ASP A 41 -39.44 6.03 -1.64
C ASP A 41 -38.13 5.21 -1.72
N ALA A 42 -37.89 4.33 -0.74
CA ALA A 42 -36.70 3.50 -0.56
C ALA A 42 -35.40 4.28 -0.25
N ALA A 43 -35.49 5.54 0.18
CA ALA A 43 -34.32 6.35 0.52
C ALA A 43 -34.53 7.20 1.79
N VAL A 44 -34.04 6.73 2.94
CA VAL A 44 -34.14 7.44 4.24
C VAL A 44 -33.50 8.83 4.18
N ASN A 45 -34.32 9.88 4.17
CA ASN A 45 -33.86 11.26 3.94
C ASN A 45 -34.66 12.33 4.72
N ILE A 46 -34.43 13.61 4.44
CA ILE A 46 -35.16 14.72 5.09
C ILE A 46 -36.66 14.72 4.75
N GLY A 47 -37.04 14.12 3.62
CA GLY A 47 -38.42 13.86 3.22
C GLY A 47 -39.19 13.09 4.30
N ASP A 48 -38.59 12.05 4.87
CA ASP A 48 -39.19 11.21 5.92
C ASP A 48 -39.41 11.97 7.21
N ALA A 49 -38.41 12.73 7.68
CA ALA A 49 -38.58 13.58 8.86
C ALA A 49 -39.70 14.63 8.65
N ILE A 50 -39.86 15.17 7.44
CA ILE A 50 -40.96 16.07 7.09
C ILE A 50 -42.30 15.30 7.03
N TRP A 51 -42.30 14.05 6.55
CA TRP A 51 -43.47 13.18 6.44
C TRP A 51 -43.99 12.73 7.81
N MET A 52 -43.10 12.25 8.70
CA MET A 52 -43.36 11.96 10.12
C MET A 52 -44.02 13.16 10.82
N LEU A 53 -43.43 14.36 10.70
CA LEU A 53 -44.02 15.60 11.24
C LEU A 53 -45.39 15.91 10.60
N GLY A 54 -45.56 15.60 9.31
CA GLY A 54 -46.85 15.66 8.62
C GLY A 54 -47.89 14.76 9.26
N VAL A 55 -47.59 13.48 9.46
CA VAL A 55 -48.46 12.49 10.10
C VAL A 55 -48.87 12.95 11.50
N LEU A 56 -47.88 13.25 12.35
CA LEU A 56 -48.05 13.64 13.76
C LEU A 56 -48.91 14.90 13.95
N PHE A 57 -48.73 15.92 13.10
CA PHE A 57 -49.37 17.24 13.29
C PHE A 57 -50.59 17.51 12.40
N THR A 58 -50.83 16.74 11.34
CA THR A 58 -51.97 16.96 10.42
C THR A 58 -53.11 15.93 10.55
N ASN A 59 -52.90 14.82 11.28
CA ASN A 59 -53.85 13.70 11.37
C ASN A 59 -54.13 13.01 10.02
N ALA A 60 -53.27 13.20 9.03
CA ALA A 60 -53.10 12.22 7.96
C ALA A 60 -52.42 10.99 8.58
N GLY A 61 -53.16 9.90 8.79
CA GLY A 61 -52.52 8.63 9.15
C GLY A 61 -51.56 8.20 8.05
N PRO A 62 -50.46 7.50 8.37
CA PRO A 62 -49.51 7.10 7.35
C PRO A 62 -50.21 6.15 6.36
N GLU A 63 -50.04 6.43 5.07
CA GLU A 63 -50.45 5.52 3.99
C GLU A 63 -49.44 4.36 3.83
N SER A 64 -48.33 4.45 4.56
CA SER A 64 -47.14 3.61 4.62
C SER A 64 -46.99 2.88 5.98
N CYS A 65 -45.96 2.04 6.08
CA CYS A 65 -45.61 1.23 7.26
C CYS A 65 -45.40 2.08 8.53
N THR A 66 -46.18 1.84 9.60
CA THR A 66 -46.05 2.59 10.87
C THR A 66 -44.72 2.38 11.59
N ASP A 67 -44.19 1.17 11.49
CA ASP A 67 -42.91 0.74 12.06
C ASP A 67 -41.71 1.41 11.34
N ALA A 68 -41.81 1.61 10.02
CA ALA A 68 -40.81 2.36 9.25
C ALA A 68 -40.75 3.85 9.65
N CYS A 69 -41.83 4.38 10.21
CA CYS A 69 -41.87 5.73 10.77
C CYS A 69 -41.31 5.80 12.21
N ASP A 70 -41.21 4.68 12.93
CA ASP A 70 -40.49 4.60 14.20
C ASP A 70 -38.98 4.47 13.90
N GLY A 71 -38.38 5.62 13.65
CA GLY A 71 -36.97 5.75 13.32
C GLY A 71 -36.05 5.54 14.53
N ASN A 72 -36.59 5.60 15.75
CA ASN A 72 -35.83 5.51 17.00
C ASN A 72 -35.89 4.13 17.70
N ASP A 73 -36.78 3.25 17.25
CA ASP A 73 -36.97 1.86 17.72
C ASP A 73 -37.40 1.77 19.21
N ASP A 74 -38.25 2.70 19.66
CA ASP A 74 -38.82 2.69 21.03
C ASP A 74 -40.29 2.24 21.12
N GLY A 75 -40.92 1.97 19.97
CA GLY A 75 -42.23 1.35 19.80
C GLY A 75 -43.40 2.33 19.90
N ALA A 76 -43.16 3.60 19.56
CA ALA A 76 -44.07 4.71 19.75
C ALA A 76 -43.78 5.91 18.83
N LEU A 77 -44.27 5.86 17.57
CA LEU A 77 -44.24 6.99 16.63
C LEU A 77 -44.71 8.32 17.27
N ASP A 78 -43.74 9.20 17.54
CA ASP A 78 -43.83 10.39 18.39
C ASP A 78 -42.99 11.53 17.76
N VAL A 79 -42.86 12.69 18.42
CA VAL A 79 -41.95 13.76 17.98
C VAL A 79 -40.48 13.37 18.19
N ALA A 80 -40.20 12.31 18.95
CA ALA A 80 -38.89 11.67 19.05
C ALA A 80 -38.34 11.24 17.68
N ASP A 81 -39.11 10.57 16.83
CA ASP A 81 -38.62 9.98 15.56
C ASP A 81 -38.08 10.99 14.54
N PRO A 82 -38.80 12.06 14.14
CA PRO A 82 -38.23 13.06 13.26
C PRO A 82 -37.09 13.84 13.93
N VAL A 83 -37.03 13.91 15.26
CA VAL A 83 -35.88 14.51 15.96
C VAL A 83 -34.67 13.57 15.92
N PHE A 84 -34.85 12.26 16.12
CA PHE A 84 -33.83 11.23 15.99
C PHE A 84 -33.27 11.22 14.57
N LEU A 85 -34.15 11.13 13.56
CA LEU A 85 -33.75 11.09 12.15
C LEU A 85 -33.04 12.37 11.70
N LEU A 86 -33.49 13.56 12.14
CA LEU A 86 -32.75 14.80 11.89
C LEU A 86 -31.43 14.88 12.67
N THR A 87 -31.32 14.24 13.84
CA THR A 87 -30.08 14.17 14.62
C THR A 87 -29.06 13.27 13.92
N TYR A 88 -29.49 12.13 13.37
CA TYR A 88 -28.73 11.28 12.46
C TYR A 88 -28.25 12.09 11.23
N LEU A 89 -29.20 12.55 10.40
CA LEU A 89 -28.94 13.20 9.11
C LEU A 89 -28.10 14.49 9.17
N PHE A 90 -28.13 15.24 10.27
CA PHE A 90 -27.49 16.57 10.35
C PHE A 90 -26.48 16.78 11.49
N THR A 91 -26.36 15.84 12.44
CA THR A 91 -25.46 16.02 13.60
C THR A 91 -24.66 14.79 14.00
N PHE A 92 -24.59 13.75 13.16
CA PHE A 92 -23.93 12.47 13.46
C PHE A 92 -24.50 11.80 14.72
N GLY A 93 -25.84 11.75 14.80
CA GLY A 93 -26.55 10.89 15.74
C GLY A 93 -26.37 9.40 15.43
N PRO A 94 -26.83 8.51 16.31
CA PRO A 94 -26.91 7.08 16.01
C PRO A 94 -27.83 6.83 14.80
N GLU A 95 -27.55 5.76 14.07
CA GLU A 95 -28.35 5.34 12.91
C GLU A 95 -29.66 4.67 13.35
N PRO A 96 -30.70 4.60 12.49
CA PRO A 96 -31.86 3.76 12.73
C PRO A 96 -31.47 2.30 13.00
N ALA A 97 -32.25 1.62 13.85
CA ALA A 97 -32.07 0.18 14.07
C ALA A 97 -32.37 -0.62 12.80
N ALA A 98 -31.93 -1.89 12.77
CA ALA A 98 -32.25 -2.77 11.65
C ALA A 98 -33.78 -2.96 11.48
N PRO A 99 -34.30 -3.16 10.25
CA PRO A 99 -33.58 -3.24 8.98
C PRO A 99 -33.28 -1.85 8.39
N PHE A 100 -32.00 -1.48 8.38
CA PHE A 100 -31.45 -0.26 7.82
C PHE A 100 -29.97 -0.52 7.45
N PRO A 101 -29.44 0.00 6.33
CA PRO A 101 -30.14 0.70 5.25
C PRO A 101 -30.84 -0.25 4.26
N LEU A 102 -30.62 -1.57 4.36
CA LEU A 102 -31.15 -2.58 3.45
C LEU A 102 -32.56 -3.06 3.84
N CYS A 103 -33.30 -3.64 2.86
CA CYS A 103 -34.60 -4.25 3.14
C CYS A 103 -34.47 -5.47 4.05
N GLY A 104 -35.44 -5.66 4.95
CA GLY A 104 -35.45 -6.83 5.83
C GLY A 104 -36.78 -7.08 6.52
N THR A 105 -36.75 -7.97 7.51
CA THR A 105 -37.83 -8.14 8.50
C THR A 105 -37.51 -7.32 9.75
N ASP A 106 -38.53 -6.78 10.42
CA ASP A 106 -38.37 -6.22 11.76
C ASP A 106 -37.71 -7.24 12.74
N PRO A 107 -36.66 -6.84 13.47
CA PRO A 107 -36.06 -7.61 14.54
C PRO A 107 -36.56 -7.24 15.95
N THR A 108 -37.37 -6.18 16.12
CA THR A 108 -37.76 -5.57 17.41
C THR A 108 -39.27 -5.71 17.68
N PRO A 109 -39.74 -6.82 18.29
CA PRO A 109 -41.18 -7.13 18.30
C PRO A 109 -41.97 -6.24 19.26
N ASP A 110 -42.76 -5.31 18.70
CA ASP A 110 -43.47 -4.27 19.46
C ASP A 110 -45.02 -4.33 19.33
N SER A 111 -45.70 -3.19 19.12
CA SER A 111 -47.14 -3.10 18.83
C SER A 111 -47.52 -2.26 17.61
N LEU A 112 -46.54 -1.75 16.87
CA LEU A 112 -46.71 -1.22 15.53
C LEU A 112 -46.82 -2.41 14.54
N THR A 113 -47.33 -2.18 13.33
CA THR A 113 -47.52 -3.26 12.34
C THR A 113 -47.38 -2.76 10.91
N CYS A 114 -46.83 -3.62 10.06
CA CYS A 114 -46.69 -3.38 8.63
C CYS A 114 -47.29 -4.52 7.80
N ASP A 115 -48.59 -4.76 8.05
CA ASP A 115 -49.47 -5.79 7.48
C ASP A 115 -49.59 -5.82 5.93
N SER A 116 -48.74 -5.09 5.20
CA SER A 116 -48.80 -4.89 3.74
C SER A 116 -47.48 -5.16 2.99
N PHE A 117 -46.40 -5.53 3.70
CA PHE A 117 -45.05 -5.64 3.13
C PHE A 117 -44.59 -7.13 3.03
N PRO A 118 -44.14 -7.61 1.85
CA PRO A 118 -43.56 -8.94 1.69
C PRO A 118 -42.02 -8.96 1.92
N PRO A 119 -41.43 -10.10 2.32
CA PRO A 119 -39.98 -10.25 2.42
C PRO A 119 -39.31 -10.33 1.04
N CYS A 120 -38.06 -9.87 0.96
CA CYS A 120 -37.28 -9.78 -0.27
C CYS A 120 -36.93 -11.18 -0.84
N SER A 121 -36.94 -11.33 -2.17
CA SER A 121 -36.87 -12.63 -2.88
C SER A 121 -35.63 -12.80 -3.74
N ALA A 122 -34.98 -13.97 -3.69
CA ALA A 122 -33.81 -14.30 -4.51
C ALA A 122 -34.16 -14.65 -5.97
N GLU A 123 -33.26 -14.31 -6.89
CA GLU A 123 -33.37 -14.56 -8.33
C GLU A 123 -32.41 -15.66 -8.82
N LEU A 124 -32.53 -16.03 -10.10
CA LEU A 124 -31.66 -16.98 -10.80
C LEU A 124 -31.62 -16.60 -12.29
N GLU A 125 -30.43 -16.62 -12.89
CA GLU A 125 -30.16 -16.09 -14.24
C GLU A 125 -29.83 -17.20 -15.26
N ILE A 126 -30.06 -16.92 -16.55
CA ILE A 126 -29.67 -17.78 -17.69
C ILE A 126 -29.28 -16.92 -18.90
N GLU A 127 -28.06 -17.08 -19.41
CA GLU A 127 -27.61 -16.53 -20.70
C GLU A 127 -27.97 -17.40 -21.91
N LEU A 128 -28.08 -16.78 -23.10
CA LEU A 128 -28.50 -17.43 -24.34
C LEU A 128 -27.84 -16.85 -25.60
N GLU A 129 -26.81 -17.50 -26.12
CA GLU A 129 -26.32 -17.23 -27.48
C GLU A 129 -27.27 -17.80 -28.55
N GLN A 130 -27.84 -16.95 -29.40
CA GLN A 130 -28.31 -17.31 -30.74
C GLN A 130 -28.06 -16.17 -31.74
N GLY A 131 -27.71 -16.51 -32.98
CA GLY A 131 -27.46 -15.54 -34.05
C GLY A 131 -27.65 -16.15 -35.45
N ILE A 132 -28.04 -15.32 -36.42
CA ILE A 132 -28.31 -15.78 -37.79
C ILE A 132 -27.00 -15.87 -38.59
N SER A 133 -26.67 -17.06 -39.06
CA SER A 133 -25.43 -17.41 -39.79
C SER A 133 -25.33 -16.87 -41.24
N GLY A 134 -25.89 -15.69 -41.51
CA GLY A 134 -25.66 -14.92 -42.73
C GLY A 134 -26.87 -14.14 -43.25
N LEU A 135 -26.71 -12.82 -43.36
CA LEU A 135 -27.61 -11.91 -44.10
C LEU A 135 -26.78 -11.18 -45.17
N THR A 136 -27.32 -10.99 -46.38
CA THR A 136 -26.59 -10.33 -47.48
C THR A 136 -27.36 -9.11 -47.99
N ILE A 137 -26.96 -7.92 -47.54
CA ILE A 137 -27.55 -6.64 -47.93
C ILE A 137 -26.85 -6.12 -49.20
N SER A 138 -27.60 -5.49 -50.11
CA SER A 138 -27.06 -4.86 -51.32
C SER A 138 -26.91 -3.36 -51.14
N ALA A 139 -25.81 -2.78 -51.65
CA ALA A 139 -25.53 -1.35 -51.49
C ALA A 139 -26.60 -0.48 -52.18
N GLY A 140 -27.35 0.29 -51.39
CA GLY A 140 -28.35 1.25 -51.86
C GLY A 140 -29.77 1.07 -51.29
N ASP A 141 -30.02 0.01 -50.51
CA ASP A 141 -31.29 -0.17 -49.77
C ASP A 141 -31.10 0.16 -48.29
N ASN A 142 -31.93 1.07 -47.75
CA ASN A 142 -32.11 1.27 -46.31
C ASN A 142 -33.21 0.30 -45.85
N GLN A 143 -32.95 -0.52 -44.83
CA GLN A 143 -33.93 -1.50 -44.34
C GLN A 143 -33.93 -1.62 -42.82
N PHE A 144 -35.11 -1.98 -42.29
CA PHE A 144 -35.32 -2.33 -40.89
C PHE A 144 -35.21 -3.84 -40.71
N VAL A 145 -34.47 -4.28 -39.70
CA VAL A 145 -34.40 -5.66 -39.23
C VAL A 145 -35.04 -5.72 -37.84
N ALA A 146 -36.13 -6.45 -37.71
CA ALA A 146 -36.80 -6.66 -36.43
C ALA A 146 -36.56 -8.09 -35.95
N PHE A 147 -36.13 -8.24 -34.70
CA PHE A 147 -35.97 -9.53 -34.03
C PHE A 147 -36.98 -9.64 -32.88
N VAL A 148 -37.42 -10.86 -32.63
CA VAL A 148 -38.24 -11.24 -31.47
C VAL A 148 -37.62 -12.48 -30.85
N ILE A 149 -37.29 -12.41 -29.57
CA ILE A 149 -36.97 -13.58 -28.75
C ILE A 149 -38.16 -13.83 -27.83
N SER A 150 -38.74 -15.02 -27.94
CA SER A 150 -39.84 -15.50 -27.09
C SER A 150 -39.37 -16.71 -26.29
N VAL A 151 -39.42 -16.62 -24.95
CA VAL A 151 -39.15 -17.75 -24.05
C VAL A 151 -40.48 -18.34 -23.58
N THR A 152 -40.65 -19.65 -23.71
CA THR A 152 -41.93 -20.33 -23.43
C THR A 152 -41.70 -21.74 -22.89
N GLY A 153 -42.35 -22.07 -21.78
CA GLY A 153 -42.41 -23.45 -21.25
C GLY A 153 -43.55 -24.30 -21.86
N LEU A 154 -44.00 -25.35 -21.16
CA LEU A 154 -45.08 -26.24 -21.62
C LEU A 154 -46.50 -25.90 -21.14
N GLY A 155 -46.66 -25.45 -19.90
CA GLY A 155 -47.92 -25.57 -19.14
C GLY A 155 -49.05 -24.61 -19.55
N GLY A 156 -48.99 -24.03 -20.76
CA GLY A 156 -49.68 -22.75 -21.09
C GLY A 156 -48.69 -19.94 -20.94
N THR A 157 -47.40 -19.48 -20.73
CA THR A 157 -46.85 -18.13 -20.57
C THR A 157 -45.67 -17.97 -21.54
N THR A 158 -45.63 -16.83 -22.22
CA THR A 158 -44.60 -16.45 -23.20
C THR A 158 -44.16 -15.03 -22.89
N GLU A 159 -42.99 -14.90 -22.28
CA GLU A 159 -42.27 -13.62 -22.21
C GLU A 159 -41.72 -13.31 -23.62
N SER A 160 -41.66 -12.05 -24.03
CA SER A 160 -41.17 -11.68 -25.37
C SER A 160 -40.51 -10.31 -25.41
N VAL A 161 -39.24 -10.30 -25.81
CA VAL A 161 -38.46 -9.09 -26.08
C VAL A 161 -38.47 -8.84 -27.59
N THR A 162 -38.69 -7.58 -27.98
CA THR A 162 -38.76 -7.16 -29.39
C THR A 162 -38.07 -5.82 -29.55
N PHE A 163 -37.19 -5.69 -30.54
CA PHE A 163 -36.43 -4.48 -30.88
C PHE A 163 -36.25 -4.37 -32.40
N SER A 164 -35.93 -3.17 -32.90
CA SER A 164 -35.99 -2.86 -34.34
C SER A 164 -34.81 -2.00 -34.80
N GLN A 165 -33.90 -2.60 -35.55
CA GLN A 165 -32.69 -1.94 -36.03
C GLN A 165 -32.89 -1.34 -37.44
N GLU A 166 -32.57 -0.06 -37.63
CA GLU A 166 -32.43 0.56 -38.96
C GLU A 166 -30.96 0.47 -39.41
N ILE A 167 -30.73 0.07 -40.66
CA ILE A 167 -29.39 -0.09 -41.23
C ILE A 167 -29.18 0.92 -42.37
N GLU A 168 -28.31 1.90 -42.12
CA GLU A 168 -27.90 2.94 -43.08
C GLU A 168 -26.51 2.61 -43.68
N PRO A 169 -26.41 2.38 -45.01
CA PRO A 169 -25.14 2.04 -45.66
C PRO A 169 -24.37 3.28 -46.14
N ASP A 170 -23.38 3.72 -45.38
CA ASP A 170 -22.48 4.82 -45.78
C ASP A 170 -21.19 4.32 -46.46
N THR A 171 -20.36 5.24 -46.97
CA THR A 171 -19.21 4.88 -47.83
C THR A 171 -17.95 4.48 -47.05
N GLY A 172 -18.11 3.84 -45.89
CA GLY A 172 -17.00 3.40 -45.04
C GLY A 172 -17.30 2.19 -44.14
N GLY A 173 -18.55 1.97 -43.72
CA GLY A 173 -18.91 0.84 -42.87
C GLY A 173 -20.41 0.54 -42.85
N ILE A 174 -20.85 -0.18 -41.81
CA ILE A 174 -22.25 -0.32 -41.45
C ILE A 174 -22.47 0.58 -40.22
N SER A 175 -23.39 1.54 -40.33
CA SER A 175 -23.83 2.32 -39.17
C SER A 175 -24.92 1.54 -38.44
N ILE A 176 -24.70 1.26 -37.15
CA ILE A 176 -25.63 0.51 -36.29
C ILE A 176 -26.27 1.52 -35.33
N ALA A 177 -27.58 1.78 -35.50
CA ALA A 177 -28.38 2.56 -34.57
C ALA A 177 -29.32 1.63 -33.79
N SER A 178 -29.19 1.60 -32.46
CA SER A 178 -29.96 0.71 -31.57
C SER A 178 -30.99 1.49 -30.76
N ASP A 179 -32.21 0.95 -30.64
CA ASP A 179 -33.20 1.32 -29.62
C ASP A 179 -33.19 0.36 -28.42
N TYR A 180 -32.36 -0.68 -28.45
CA TYR A 180 -32.20 -1.67 -27.37
C TYR A 180 -31.15 -1.21 -26.31
N PRO A 181 -31.49 -1.18 -25.00
CA PRO A 181 -30.59 -0.67 -23.96
C PRO A 181 -29.30 -1.47 -23.73
N GLY A 182 -29.34 -2.80 -23.91
CA GLY A 182 -28.20 -3.69 -23.62
C GLY A 182 -27.06 -3.66 -24.67
N GLY A 183 -27.19 -2.85 -25.73
CA GLY A 183 -26.21 -2.78 -26.80
C GLY A 183 -26.16 -4.04 -27.68
N TRP A 184 -25.03 -4.22 -28.38
CA TRP A 184 -24.74 -5.34 -29.26
C TRP A 184 -23.23 -5.62 -29.28
N THR A 185 -22.81 -6.85 -29.01
CA THR A 185 -21.42 -7.30 -29.21
C THR A 185 -21.26 -7.90 -30.61
N PRO A 186 -20.30 -7.43 -31.44
CA PRO A 186 -20.05 -8.03 -32.76
C PRO A 186 -19.25 -9.33 -32.63
N SER A 187 -19.80 -10.47 -33.03
CA SER A 187 -19.02 -11.71 -33.11
C SER A 187 -18.08 -11.72 -34.32
N THR A 188 -17.03 -12.56 -34.28
CA THR A 188 -16.04 -12.71 -35.37
C THR A 188 -16.66 -13.08 -36.72
N ASP A 189 -17.84 -13.70 -36.69
CA ASP A 189 -18.51 -14.32 -37.83
C ASP A 189 -19.67 -13.45 -38.36
N GLN A 190 -19.75 -12.19 -37.91
CA GLN A 190 -20.82 -11.22 -38.22
C GLN A 190 -22.22 -11.66 -37.74
N ALA A 191 -22.30 -12.46 -36.68
CA ALA A 191 -23.56 -12.75 -36.02
C ALA A 191 -23.95 -11.61 -35.07
N LEU A 192 -25.26 -11.35 -34.99
CA LEU A 192 -25.88 -10.46 -34.01
C LEU A 192 -26.33 -11.31 -32.82
N VAL A 193 -25.76 -11.05 -31.62
CA VAL A 193 -26.01 -11.78 -30.37
C VAL A 193 -26.88 -10.95 -29.43
N VAL A 194 -27.85 -11.57 -28.75
CA VAL A 194 -28.88 -10.86 -27.97
C VAL A 194 -28.88 -11.38 -26.52
N ASN A 195 -28.20 -10.68 -25.63
CA ASN A 195 -28.28 -10.97 -24.20
C ASN A 195 -29.62 -10.45 -23.66
N ALA A 196 -30.43 -11.34 -23.11
CA ALA A 196 -31.76 -11.02 -22.57
C ALA A 196 -32.07 -11.88 -21.34
N VAL A 197 -31.98 -11.28 -20.15
CA VAL A 197 -32.27 -11.93 -18.87
C VAL A 197 -33.76 -12.31 -18.80
N VAL A 198 -34.05 -13.55 -18.38
CA VAL A 198 -35.42 -14.04 -18.15
C VAL A 198 -35.49 -14.66 -16.76
N THR A 199 -35.97 -13.89 -15.79
CA THR A 199 -36.00 -14.28 -14.38
C THR A 199 -37.11 -15.31 -14.07
N ALA A 200 -36.96 -15.99 -12.94
CA ALA A 200 -37.92 -16.96 -12.37
C ALA A 200 -38.20 -18.23 -13.22
N LEU A 201 -37.15 -18.97 -13.56
CA LEU A 201 -37.23 -20.27 -14.24
C LEU A 201 -37.01 -21.44 -13.27
N ILE A 202 -38.00 -22.35 -13.17
CA ILE A 202 -37.96 -23.54 -12.29
C ILE A 202 -37.38 -24.77 -13.01
N PRO A 203 -36.90 -25.81 -12.27
CA PRO A 203 -36.50 -27.09 -12.86
C PRO A 203 -37.58 -27.69 -13.75
N GLY A 204 -37.18 -28.11 -14.94
CA GLY A 204 -38.08 -28.26 -16.09
C GLY A 204 -37.32 -28.04 -17.38
N THR A 205 -37.91 -27.34 -18.33
CA THR A 205 -37.28 -27.02 -19.63
C THR A 205 -38.04 -25.88 -20.30
N TYR A 206 -37.37 -25.17 -21.20
CA TYR A 206 -37.94 -24.05 -21.94
C TYR A 206 -37.60 -24.18 -23.42
N THR A 207 -38.55 -23.85 -24.31
CA THR A 207 -38.27 -23.71 -25.74
C THR A 207 -38.15 -22.22 -26.05
N ILE A 208 -36.92 -21.82 -26.35
CA ILE A 208 -36.58 -20.47 -26.78
C ILE A 208 -36.79 -20.39 -28.29
N THR A 209 -37.49 -19.36 -28.75
CA THR A 209 -37.82 -19.16 -30.16
C THR A 209 -37.31 -17.80 -30.62
N SER A 210 -36.30 -17.82 -31.50
CA SER A 210 -35.70 -16.64 -32.09
C SER A 210 -36.29 -16.42 -33.49
N THR A 211 -36.84 -15.24 -33.75
CA THR A 211 -37.54 -14.92 -35.00
C THR A 211 -37.04 -13.59 -35.55
N ALA A 212 -36.68 -13.56 -36.84
CA ALA A 212 -36.27 -12.32 -37.52
C ALA A 212 -37.13 -12.05 -38.75
N LEU A 213 -37.45 -10.79 -38.99
CA LEU A 213 -38.13 -10.32 -40.20
C LEU A 213 -37.29 -9.28 -40.94
N VAL A 214 -37.14 -9.49 -42.27
CA VAL A 214 -36.45 -8.59 -43.19
C VAL A 214 -37.28 -8.47 -44.46
N ALA A 215 -37.68 -7.25 -44.84
CA ALA A 215 -38.48 -6.96 -46.04
C ALA A 215 -39.75 -7.83 -46.26
N GLY A 216 -40.35 -8.36 -45.19
CA GLY A 216 -41.53 -9.24 -45.26
C GLY A 216 -41.22 -10.73 -45.49
N LEU A 217 -39.95 -11.12 -45.50
CA LEU A 217 -39.52 -12.51 -45.29
C LEU A 217 -39.29 -12.74 -43.79
N GLN A 218 -39.57 -13.95 -43.33
CA GLN A 218 -39.44 -14.36 -41.92
C GLN A 218 -38.55 -15.60 -41.83
N ALA A 219 -37.58 -15.56 -40.92
CA ALA A 219 -36.77 -16.71 -40.51
C ALA A 219 -37.01 -16.98 -39.01
N GLN A 220 -36.92 -18.24 -38.60
CA GLN A 220 -37.19 -18.65 -37.23
C GLN A 220 -36.35 -19.88 -36.87
N GLU A 221 -35.79 -19.87 -35.66
CA GLU A 221 -35.00 -20.95 -35.06
C GLU A 221 -35.48 -21.20 -33.63
N THR A 222 -35.31 -22.44 -33.14
CA THR A 222 -35.83 -22.87 -31.83
C THR A 222 -34.82 -23.73 -31.09
N LEU A 223 -34.36 -23.28 -29.93
CA LEU A 223 -33.57 -24.07 -28.99
C LEU A 223 -34.49 -24.66 -27.90
N THR A 224 -34.09 -25.74 -27.26
CA THR A 224 -34.80 -26.27 -26.09
C THR A 224 -33.80 -26.65 -25.00
N VAL A 225 -33.95 -26.02 -23.83
CA VAL A 225 -32.97 -26.01 -22.73
C VAL A 225 -33.59 -26.63 -21.48
N THR A 226 -32.97 -27.68 -20.95
CA THR A 226 -33.46 -28.46 -19.80
C THR A 226 -32.73 -28.04 -18.53
N VAL A 227 -33.46 -27.70 -17.47
CA VAL A 227 -32.94 -27.25 -16.17
C VAL A 227 -33.16 -28.36 -15.14
N THR A 228 -32.08 -28.83 -14.50
CA THR A 228 -32.06 -29.96 -13.57
C THR A 228 -31.19 -29.68 -12.34
N ASP A 229 -31.30 -30.53 -11.32
CA ASP A 229 -30.78 -30.31 -9.97
C ASP A 229 -29.59 -31.26 -9.66
N GLY A 230 -28.38 -30.69 -9.48
CA GLY A 230 -27.21 -31.26 -8.77
C GLY A 230 -26.45 -32.51 -9.30
N LEU A 231 -25.17 -32.34 -9.64
CA LEU A 231 -24.08 -33.34 -9.58
C LEU A 231 -22.76 -32.64 -9.16
N ALA A 232 -21.73 -33.37 -8.73
CA ALA A 232 -20.50 -32.81 -8.13
C ALA A 232 -19.20 -33.53 -8.56
N ASP A 233 -18.07 -32.82 -8.46
CA ASP A 233 -16.79 -33.13 -9.13
C ASP A 233 -15.76 -33.90 -8.29
N PRO A 234 -14.83 -34.67 -8.89
CA PRO A 234 -13.82 -35.47 -8.16
C PRO A 234 -12.72 -34.61 -7.48
N ILE A 235 -11.87 -35.26 -6.69
CA ILE A 235 -10.71 -34.63 -6.02
C ILE A 235 -9.43 -34.77 -6.87
N GLU A 236 -8.60 -33.74 -6.91
CA GLU A 236 -7.25 -33.73 -7.51
C GLU A 236 -6.17 -33.32 -6.48
N LEU A 237 -4.88 -33.58 -6.79
CA LEU A 237 -3.73 -33.37 -5.87
C LEU A 237 -2.64 -32.50 -6.50
N ASN A 238 -2.25 -31.42 -5.82
CA ASN A 238 -1.18 -30.53 -6.28
C ASN A 238 0.24 -31.00 -5.92
N SER A 239 1.21 -30.47 -6.68
CA SER A 239 2.65 -30.72 -6.50
C SER A 239 3.09 -30.55 -5.05
N VAL A 240 3.94 -31.46 -4.54
CA VAL A 240 4.34 -31.45 -3.13
C VAL A 240 5.32 -30.32 -2.84
N GLY A 241 4.92 -29.32 -2.06
CA GLY A 241 5.79 -28.26 -1.56
C GLY A 241 6.84 -28.81 -0.59
N MET A 242 8.04 -28.19 -0.57
CA MET A 242 9.16 -28.62 0.26
C MET A 242 10.03 -27.41 0.66
N GLU A 243 10.23 -27.20 1.95
CA GLU A 243 11.23 -26.25 2.47
C GLU A 243 12.02 -26.88 3.64
N PRO A 244 13.36 -26.83 3.66
CA PRO A 244 14.25 -26.32 2.61
C PRO A 244 14.20 -27.16 1.33
N GLY A 245 14.16 -26.49 0.18
CA GLY A 245 14.20 -27.13 -1.15
C GLY A 245 15.49 -27.92 -1.49
N ALA A 246 16.41 -28.05 -0.54
CA ALA A 246 17.56 -28.95 -0.60
C ALA A 246 17.92 -29.50 0.78
N VAL A 247 18.53 -30.69 0.84
CA VAL A 247 19.09 -31.30 2.05
C VAL A 247 20.56 -31.66 1.86
N ALA A 248 21.36 -31.49 2.92
CA ALA A 248 22.79 -31.75 2.86
C ALA A 248 23.09 -33.26 2.88
N LEU A 249 24.04 -33.70 2.06
CA LEU A 249 24.39 -35.12 1.88
C LEU A 249 24.75 -35.79 3.22
N GLY A 250 24.00 -36.82 3.59
CA GLY A 250 24.16 -37.56 4.84
C GLY A 250 23.65 -36.84 6.09
N VAL A 251 23.08 -35.65 5.97
CA VAL A 251 22.48 -34.90 7.09
C VAL A 251 20.99 -35.23 7.18
N SER A 252 20.53 -35.45 8.41
CA SER A 252 19.11 -35.59 8.74
C SER A 252 18.52 -34.18 8.93
N THR A 253 17.76 -33.71 7.95
CA THR A 253 17.17 -32.37 7.90
C THR A 253 15.66 -32.46 8.09
N ALA A 254 15.08 -31.60 8.91
CA ALA A 254 13.64 -31.41 8.92
C ALA A 254 13.26 -30.66 7.63
N VAL A 255 12.37 -31.26 6.83
CA VAL A 255 11.78 -30.66 5.65
C VAL A 255 10.29 -30.61 5.87
N ASP A 256 9.71 -29.43 5.75
CA ASP A 256 8.28 -29.21 5.78
C ASP A 256 7.71 -29.54 4.41
N PHE A 257 6.86 -30.57 4.35
CA PHE A 257 6.15 -30.99 3.15
C PHE A 257 4.72 -30.49 3.19
N THR A 258 4.19 -30.04 2.06
CA THR A 258 2.79 -29.62 1.90
C THR A 258 2.18 -30.18 0.62
N CYS A 259 0.89 -30.49 0.63
CA CYS A 259 0.12 -30.84 -0.57
C CYS A 259 -1.30 -30.28 -0.46
N LEU A 260 -1.72 -29.49 -1.45
CA LEU A 260 -3.09 -28.96 -1.55
C LEU A 260 -3.97 -29.95 -2.34
N THR A 261 -5.18 -30.23 -1.84
CA THR A 261 -6.25 -30.84 -2.65
C THR A 261 -7.10 -29.78 -3.33
N THR A 262 -7.81 -30.19 -4.38
CA THR A 262 -8.99 -29.48 -4.90
C THR A 262 -10.12 -30.50 -5.14
N GLY A 263 -11.39 -30.08 -5.18
CA GLY A 263 -12.51 -30.94 -5.59
C GLY A 263 -13.69 -31.06 -4.60
N THR A 264 -14.37 -32.20 -4.58
CA THR A 264 -15.61 -32.41 -3.80
C THR A 264 -15.50 -32.16 -2.30
N THR A 265 -16.63 -31.80 -1.70
CA THR A 265 -16.90 -31.62 -0.25
C THR A 265 -16.76 -32.87 0.64
N ASN A 266 -15.88 -33.82 0.29
CA ASN A 266 -15.58 -35.04 1.05
C ASN A 266 -14.06 -35.30 1.05
N PHE A 267 -13.31 -34.32 1.56
CA PHE A 267 -11.85 -34.39 1.66
C PHE A 267 -11.38 -35.55 2.56
N PRO A 268 -10.23 -36.18 2.26
CA PRO A 268 -9.66 -37.23 3.11
C PRO A 268 -9.10 -36.61 4.40
N SER A 269 -9.17 -37.29 5.55
CA SER A 269 -8.57 -36.74 6.79
C SER A 269 -7.03 -36.74 6.83
N THR A 270 -6.38 -37.44 5.88
CA THR A 270 -4.93 -37.48 5.71
C THR A 270 -4.57 -37.79 4.25
N ILE A 271 -3.38 -37.37 3.82
CA ILE A 271 -2.80 -37.70 2.52
C ILE A 271 -1.48 -38.44 2.69
N THR A 272 -1.25 -39.47 1.87
CA THR A 272 -0.03 -40.28 1.97
C THR A 272 1.12 -39.59 1.24
N LEU A 273 2.16 -39.15 1.95
CA LEU A 273 3.41 -38.68 1.35
C LEU A 273 4.28 -39.90 1.01
N ASN A 274 4.54 -40.08 -0.28
CA ASN A 274 5.42 -41.12 -0.80
C ASN A 274 6.71 -40.54 -1.37
N GLN A 275 7.82 -41.20 -1.08
CA GLN A 275 9.05 -41.10 -1.87
C GLN A 275 8.93 -42.03 -3.08
N VAL A 276 9.28 -41.52 -4.25
CA VAL A 276 9.12 -42.18 -5.55
C VAL A 276 10.41 -42.12 -6.37
N GLU A 277 10.49 -42.94 -7.42
CA GLU A 277 11.42 -42.76 -8.52
C GLU A 277 10.99 -41.58 -9.41
N SER A 278 11.85 -41.13 -10.33
CA SER A 278 11.56 -40.00 -11.22
C SER A 278 10.40 -40.21 -12.21
N ASP A 279 9.87 -41.44 -12.32
CA ASP A 279 8.68 -41.79 -13.11
C ASP A 279 7.40 -41.98 -12.26
N GLY A 280 7.46 -41.71 -10.96
CA GLY A 280 6.36 -41.91 -10.01
C GLY A 280 6.28 -43.31 -9.40
N SER A 281 7.19 -44.23 -9.71
CA SER A 281 7.22 -45.56 -9.09
C SER A 281 7.51 -45.47 -7.59
N LEU A 282 6.64 -46.03 -6.75
CA LEU A 282 6.77 -46.00 -5.28
C LEU A 282 8.06 -46.65 -4.76
N ILE A 283 8.88 -45.88 -4.04
CA ILE A 283 10.05 -46.38 -3.28
C ILE A 283 9.63 -46.68 -1.83
N ALA A 284 9.04 -45.71 -1.14
CA ALA A 284 8.65 -45.82 0.27
C ALA A 284 7.58 -44.79 0.65
N THR A 285 6.64 -45.18 1.51
CA THR A 285 5.78 -44.22 2.21
C THR A 285 6.56 -43.57 3.35
N ILE A 286 6.54 -42.23 3.40
CA ILE A 286 7.27 -41.42 4.38
C ILE A 286 6.42 -41.13 5.60
N GLY A 287 5.13 -40.83 5.38
CA GLY A 287 4.15 -40.61 6.42
C GLY A 287 2.82 -40.13 5.87
N GLU A 288 1.95 -39.71 6.77
CA GLU A 288 0.68 -39.05 6.47
C GLU A 288 0.89 -37.55 6.65
N LEU A 289 0.64 -36.77 5.61
CA LEU A 289 0.36 -35.34 5.71
C LEU A 289 -1.04 -35.20 6.31
N PHE A 290 -1.21 -34.31 7.28
CA PHE A 290 -2.47 -34.13 7.99
C PHE A 290 -3.19 -32.90 7.47
N ASP A 291 -4.49 -33.04 7.24
CA ASP A 291 -5.45 -31.95 7.45
C ASP A 291 -5.37 -31.65 8.96
N ASP A 292 -4.95 -30.43 9.30
CA ASP A 292 -4.32 -30.17 10.61
C ASP A 292 -5.31 -29.79 11.73
N GLY A 293 -6.61 -29.86 11.43
CA GLY A 293 -7.75 -29.38 12.21
C GLY A 293 -7.97 -30.00 13.60
N ASN A 294 -7.00 -29.93 14.50
CA ASN A 294 -7.14 -30.08 15.95
C ASN A 294 -6.01 -29.36 16.74
N GLY A 295 -5.96 -28.03 16.61
CA GLY A 295 -5.08 -27.14 17.37
C GLY A 295 -5.78 -26.31 18.46
N ALA A 296 -5.01 -25.46 19.14
CA ALA A 296 -5.53 -24.30 19.90
C ALA A 296 -5.35 -22.99 19.11
N ASP A 297 -5.33 -23.15 17.79
CA ASP A 297 -4.96 -22.26 16.70
C ASP A 297 -5.60 -22.89 15.44
N LEU A 298 -5.77 -22.10 14.37
CA LEU A 298 -6.35 -22.47 13.06
C LEU A 298 -7.86 -22.84 13.03
N ALA A 299 -8.43 -22.75 11.83
CA ALA A 299 -9.84 -23.04 11.48
C ALA A 299 -9.96 -24.38 10.71
N ALA A 300 -11.16 -24.78 10.30
CA ALA A 300 -11.42 -26.11 9.73
C ALA A 300 -11.62 -26.11 8.21
N ASP A 301 -11.39 -27.28 7.58
CA ASP A 301 -11.63 -27.62 6.17
C ASP A 301 -10.71 -26.90 5.13
N ASP A 302 -9.43 -26.66 5.45
CA ASP A 302 -8.51 -25.82 4.66
C ASP A 302 -7.92 -26.45 3.36
N GLN A 303 -8.12 -27.75 3.13
CA GLN A 303 -7.60 -28.52 1.98
C GLN A 303 -6.05 -28.64 1.88
N VAL A 304 -5.27 -28.14 2.85
CA VAL A 304 -3.80 -28.16 2.83
C VAL A 304 -3.24 -29.22 3.78
N TYR A 305 -2.66 -30.26 3.20
CA TYR A 305 -2.10 -31.37 3.95
C TYR A 305 -0.63 -31.09 4.29
N GLY A 306 -0.36 -30.75 5.55
CA GLY A 306 0.96 -30.39 6.06
C GLY A 306 1.69 -31.53 6.79
N GLY A 307 3.02 -31.48 6.84
CA GLY A 307 3.81 -32.35 7.71
C GLY A 307 5.33 -32.16 7.63
N THR A 308 5.96 -31.88 8.77
CA THR A 308 7.42 -31.89 8.92
C THR A 308 7.96 -33.33 8.94
N PHE A 309 8.76 -33.70 7.95
CA PHE A 309 9.43 -35.01 7.90
C PHE A 309 10.94 -34.89 7.93
N SER A 310 11.60 -35.81 8.63
CA SER A 310 13.06 -35.85 8.72
C SER A 310 13.63 -36.60 7.50
N VAL A 311 14.16 -35.85 6.54
CA VAL A 311 14.77 -36.37 5.31
C VAL A 311 16.27 -36.54 5.48
N GLN A 312 16.83 -37.63 4.94
CA GLN A 312 18.28 -37.83 4.87
C GLN A 312 18.66 -38.41 3.51
N GLY A 313 19.19 -37.58 2.63
CA GLY A 313 19.75 -38.02 1.36
C GLY A 313 21.10 -38.71 1.55
N MET A 314 21.21 -39.99 1.21
CA MET A 314 22.45 -40.78 1.38
C MET A 314 23.30 -40.87 0.10
N THR A 315 22.84 -40.28 -1.00
CA THR A 315 23.56 -40.16 -2.28
C THR A 315 23.18 -38.83 -2.91
N GLU A 316 24.13 -38.17 -3.55
CA GLU A 316 23.93 -36.90 -4.27
C GLU A 316 22.99 -37.08 -5.47
N GLY A 317 22.20 -36.05 -5.77
CA GLY A 317 21.25 -36.03 -6.88
C GLY A 317 19.90 -35.47 -6.44
N LEU A 318 18.82 -36.04 -6.99
CA LEU A 318 17.45 -35.68 -6.64
C LEU A 318 16.76 -36.84 -5.93
N LEU A 319 16.09 -36.55 -4.81
CA LEU A 319 15.00 -37.40 -4.30
C LEU A 319 13.69 -36.88 -4.89
N TYR A 320 12.74 -37.78 -5.11
CA TYR A 320 11.44 -37.43 -5.66
C TYR A 320 10.33 -37.83 -4.69
N TYR A 321 9.30 -36.99 -4.60
CA TYR A 321 8.15 -37.22 -3.72
C TYR A 321 6.85 -36.94 -4.46
N GLN A 322 5.80 -37.61 -4.01
CA GLN A 322 4.45 -37.57 -4.56
C GLN A 322 3.44 -37.77 -3.42
N ALA A 323 2.41 -36.94 -3.39
CA ALA A 323 1.25 -37.12 -2.53
C ALA A 323 0.23 -38.06 -3.19
N VAL A 324 -0.44 -38.88 -2.39
CA VAL A 324 -1.39 -39.89 -2.87
C VAL A 324 -2.63 -39.95 -1.98
N SER A 325 -3.81 -39.97 -2.61
CA SER A 325 -5.12 -40.08 -1.96
C SER A 325 -6.02 -41.01 -2.78
N GLY A 326 -6.35 -42.18 -2.23
CA GLY A 326 -7.18 -43.18 -2.91
C GLY A 326 -6.53 -43.70 -4.21
N SER A 327 -7.05 -43.27 -5.36
CA SER A 327 -6.50 -43.54 -6.69
C SER A 327 -5.66 -42.38 -7.25
N GLU A 328 -5.76 -41.19 -6.65
CA GLU A 328 -5.21 -39.95 -7.21
C GLU A 328 -3.80 -39.67 -6.69
N THR A 329 -2.96 -39.08 -7.54
CA THR A 329 -1.54 -38.84 -7.28
C THR A 329 -1.11 -37.46 -7.76
N SER A 330 -0.28 -36.78 -6.98
CA SER A 330 0.23 -35.46 -7.37
C SER A 330 1.24 -35.55 -8.52
N PRO A 331 1.57 -34.42 -9.17
CA PRO A 331 2.83 -34.31 -9.89
C PRO A 331 4.02 -34.66 -8.99
N VAL A 332 5.05 -35.25 -9.59
CA VAL A 332 6.27 -35.68 -8.88
C VAL A 332 7.20 -34.49 -8.67
N THR A 333 7.49 -34.16 -7.42
CA THR A 333 8.33 -33.00 -7.05
C THR A 333 9.71 -33.43 -6.56
N LYS A 334 10.73 -32.62 -6.85
CA LYS A 334 12.15 -32.95 -6.63
C LYS A 334 12.74 -32.20 -5.43
N LEU A 335 13.51 -32.90 -4.61
CA LEU A 335 14.32 -32.36 -3.52
C LEU A 335 15.80 -32.58 -3.84
N LEU A 336 16.62 -31.52 -3.82
CA LEU A 336 18.05 -31.64 -4.10
C LEU A 336 18.80 -32.24 -2.89
N VAL A 337 19.56 -33.31 -3.11
CA VAL A 337 20.57 -33.79 -2.16
C VAL A 337 21.93 -33.34 -2.66
N SER A 338 22.54 -32.41 -1.95
CA SER A 338 23.84 -31.83 -2.34
C SER A 338 24.87 -31.98 -1.21
N PRO A 339 26.16 -32.25 -1.52
CA PRO A 339 27.24 -32.11 -0.55
C PRO A 339 27.66 -30.65 -0.31
N LEU A 340 27.09 -29.69 -1.06
CA LEU A 340 27.40 -28.27 -0.94
C LEU A 340 26.73 -27.64 0.31
N PRO A 341 27.29 -26.57 0.90
CA PRO A 341 26.62 -25.76 1.92
C PRO A 341 25.31 -25.17 1.38
N ILE A 342 24.22 -25.27 2.16
CA ILE A 342 22.87 -24.80 1.78
C ILE A 342 22.56 -23.50 2.51
N GLY A 343 22.01 -22.52 1.79
CA GLY A 343 21.96 -21.12 2.20
C GLY A 343 23.29 -20.40 1.92
N ILE A 344 23.29 -19.07 1.90
CA ILE A 344 24.49 -18.24 1.80
C ILE A 344 24.86 -17.71 3.20
N GLN A 345 26.15 -17.69 3.53
CA GLN A 345 26.64 -17.06 4.76
C GLN A 345 26.53 -15.54 4.63
N GLY A 346 25.93 -14.87 5.62
CA GLY A 346 25.81 -13.41 5.63
C GLY A 346 27.16 -12.69 5.58
N ASP A 347 27.19 -11.60 4.80
CA ASP A 347 28.39 -10.85 4.42
C ASP A 347 29.16 -10.23 5.59
N ASP A 348 30.47 -9.98 5.39
CA ASP A 348 31.30 -9.16 6.28
C ASP A 348 31.60 -7.78 5.65
N PRO A 349 31.01 -6.68 6.17
CA PRO A 349 31.31 -5.32 5.72
C PRO A 349 32.79 -4.91 5.81
N ALA A 350 33.64 -5.63 6.55
CA ALA A 350 35.08 -5.39 6.57
C ALA A 350 35.79 -5.74 5.24
N GLN A 351 35.13 -6.49 4.34
CA GLN A 351 35.67 -6.91 3.04
C GLN A 351 35.27 -6.00 1.88
N LEU A 352 34.48 -4.96 2.13
CA LEU A 352 34.02 -4.03 1.09
C LEU A 352 35.18 -3.23 0.47
N ILE A 353 35.19 -3.17 -0.87
CA ILE A 353 36.14 -2.41 -1.68
C ILE A 353 35.42 -1.65 -2.81
N PRO A 354 35.96 -0.52 -3.29
CA PRO A 354 35.34 0.26 -4.36
C PRO A 354 35.27 -0.49 -5.70
N ASP A 355 34.11 -0.48 -6.35
CA ASP A 355 33.89 -1.11 -7.65
C ASP A 355 34.49 -0.28 -8.81
N SER A 356 35.54 -0.82 -9.42
CA SER A 356 36.22 -0.22 -10.57
C SER A 356 35.39 -0.14 -11.86
N GLY A 357 34.25 -0.85 -11.94
CA GLY A 357 33.33 -0.85 -13.07
C GLY A 357 32.09 0.03 -12.88
N GLY A 358 31.76 0.44 -11.64
CA GLY A 358 30.40 0.92 -11.32
C GLY A 358 30.25 1.90 -10.15
N GLY A 359 31.31 2.47 -9.60
CA GLY A 359 31.23 3.61 -8.67
C GLY A 359 30.85 3.30 -7.21
N GLY A 360 30.09 2.24 -6.96
CA GLY A 360 29.72 1.75 -5.61
C GLY A 360 30.76 0.81 -4.99
N GLN A 361 30.31 -0.19 -4.23
CA GLN A 361 31.20 -1.15 -3.52
C GLN A 361 30.87 -2.61 -3.86
N MET A 362 31.85 -3.48 -3.65
CA MET A 362 31.74 -4.94 -3.77
C MET A 362 32.53 -5.62 -2.66
N TYR A 363 32.21 -6.87 -2.35
CA TYR A 363 33.00 -7.67 -1.43
C TYR A 363 34.28 -8.19 -2.12
N ALA A 364 35.44 -8.01 -1.47
CA ALA A 364 36.76 -8.34 -2.02
C ALA A 364 37.02 -9.84 -2.18
N ASP A 365 36.21 -10.67 -1.52
CA ASP A 365 36.31 -12.11 -1.40
C ASP A 365 35.13 -12.88 -2.01
N GLN A 366 34.13 -12.25 -2.66
CA GLN A 366 32.94 -12.98 -3.11
C GLN A 366 32.52 -12.75 -4.57
N VAL A 367 32.13 -13.85 -5.22
CA VAL A 367 31.54 -13.91 -6.57
C VAL A 367 30.27 -14.77 -6.51
N LEU A 368 29.18 -14.31 -7.12
CA LEU A 368 27.96 -15.08 -7.32
C LEU A 368 28.00 -15.77 -8.68
N CYS A 369 27.70 -17.07 -8.74
CA CYS A 369 27.74 -17.88 -9.95
C CYS A 369 26.40 -18.58 -10.18
N LYS A 370 25.80 -18.40 -11.36
CA LYS A 370 24.63 -19.20 -11.78
C LYS A 370 25.10 -20.47 -12.48
N VAL A 371 24.50 -21.62 -12.17
CA VAL A 371 24.92 -22.94 -12.69
C VAL A 371 23.80 -23.64 -13.46
N SER A 372 24.15 -24.36 -14.52
CA SER A 372 23.18 -25.02 -15.41
C SER A 372 22.63 -26.34 -14.86
N ASP A 373 23.34 -26.97 -13.92
CA ASP A 373 22.92 -28.20 -13.24
C ASP A 373 23.43 -28.22 -11.79
N LEU A 374 22.51 -28.17 -10.83
CA LEU A 374 22.80 -28.24 -9.39
C LEU A 374 23.15 -29.66 -8.90
N THR A 375 22.94 -30.68 -9.72
CA THR A 375 23.20 -32.09 -9.38
C THR A 375 24.61 -32.56 -9.75
N ASP A 376 25.39 -31.74 -10.46
CA ASP A 376 26.83 -31.95 -10.66
C ASP A 376 27.64 -31.07 -9.70
N SER A 377 27.57 -31.35 -8.38
CA SER A 377 28.45 -30.66 -7.44
C SER A 377 29.92 -30.94 -7.72
N SER A 378 30.25 -32.02 -8.43
CA SER A 378 31.62 -32.35 -8.84
C SER A 378 32.15 -31.36 -9.88
N GLY A 379 31.32 -30.96 -10.86
CA GLY A 379 31.59 -29.92 -11.85
C GLY A 379 31.61 -28.53 -11.24
N ILE A 380 30.64 -28.19 -10.39
CA ILE A 380 30.60 -26.92 -9.65
C ILE A 380 31.86 -26.79 -8.77
N GLN A 381 32.20 -27.83 -8.00
CA GLN A 381 33.39 -27.83 -7.15
C GLN A 381 34.68 -27.78 -7.98
N ALA A 382 34.74 -28.42 -9.15
CA ALA A 382 35.88 -28.33 -10.06
C ALA A 382 36.03 -26.92 -10.68
N ALA A 383 34.93 -26.28 -11.07
CA ALA A 383 34.91 -24.92 -11.58
C ALA A 383 35.42 -23.92 -10.53
N VAL A 384 34.94 -24.03 -9.30
CA VAL A 384 35.36 -23.19 -8.17
C VAL A 384 36.83 -23.45 -7.79
N VAL A 385 37.28 -24.71 -7.79
CA VAL A 385 38.70 -25.05 -7.54
C VAL A 385 39.61 -24.60 -8.70
N ALA A 386 39.11 -24.54 -9.94
CA ALA A 386 39.90 -24.08 -11.09
C ALA A 386 40.30 -22.60 -11.00
N VAL A 387 39.50 -21.77 -10.33
CA VAL A 387 39.85 -20.36 -10.03
C VAL A 387 40.56 -20.18 -8.68
N GLY A 388 40.59 -21.24 -7.85
CA GLY A 388 41.17 -21.24 -6.52
C GLY A 388 40.25 -20.70 -5.42
N GLY A 389 38.94 -20.76 -5.63
CA GLY A 389 37.92 -20.35 -4.66
C GLY A 389 37.41 -21.49 -3.78
N THR A 390 36.43 -21.16 -2.93
CA THR A 390 35.69 -22.06 -2.03
C THR A 390 34.19 -21.81 -2.17
N ILE A 391 33.37 -22.86 -2.00
CA ILE A 391 31.92 -22.71 -2.02
C ILE A 391 31.47 -22.28 -0.62
N GLU A 392 30.86 -21.11 -0.52
CA GLU A 392 30.38 -20.53 0.75
C GLU A 392 28.88 -20.74 0.96
N GLY A 393 28.13 -20.96 -0.12
CA GLY A 393 26.69 -21.18 -0.03
C GLY A 393 25.99 -21.52 -1.33
N LEU A 394 24.72 -21.93 -1.21
CA LEU A 394 23.87 -22.38 -2.31
C LEU A 394 22.44 -21.86 -2.15
N LEU A 395 21.89 -21.27 -3.22
CA LEU A 395 20.47 -20.94 -3.37
C LEU A 395 19.83 -21.92 -4.39
N PRO A 396 19.37 -23.10 -3.95
CA PRO A 396 18.99 -24.20 -4.84
C PRO A 396 17.75 -23.91 -5.70
N ARG A 397 16.91 -22.95 -5.32
CA ARG A 397 15.74 -22.53 -6.13
C ARG A 397 16.13 -21.60 -7.29
N LEU A 398 17.25 -20.89 -7.21
CA LEU A 398 17.71 -19.92 -8.23
C LEU A 398 18.85 -20.46 -9.11
N GLY A 399 19.48 -21.58 -8.72
CA GLY A 399 20.67 -22.09 -9.39
C GLY A 399 21.94 -21.30 -9.07
N ILE A 400 21.99 -20.57 -7.95
CA ILE A 400 23.10 -19.67 -7.59
C ILE A 400 23.98 -20.31 -6.52
N VAL A 401 25.30 -20.24 -6.73
CA VAL A 401 26.37 -20.63 -5.81
C VAL A 401 27.12 -19.36 -5.39
N CYS A 402 27.32 -19.15 -4.09
CA CYS A 402 28.25 -18.13 -3.59
C CYS A 402 29.67 -18.70 -3.51
N VAL A 403 30.62 -18.02 -4.14
CA VAL A 403 32.01 -18.44 -4.27
C VAL A 403 32.94 -17.46 -3.57
N GLY A 404 33.50 -17.91 -2.46
CA GLY A 404 34.60 -17.25 -1.76
C GLY A 404 35.91 -17.32 -2.55
N ILE A 405 36.69 -16.25 -2.58
CA ILE A 405 37.98 -16.10 -3.27
C ILE A 405 38.99 -15.35 -2.39
N ASP A 406 40.28 -15.61 -2.55
CA ASP A 406 41.35 -15.01 -1.71
C ASP A 406 41.39 -13.46 -1.81
N PRO A 407 41.03 -12.70 -0.74
CA PRO A 407 40.89 -11.25 -0.78
C PRO A 407 42.24 -10.54 -0.88
N ASN A 408 42.72 -10.40 -2.12
CA ASN A 408 43.84 -9.52 -2.46
C ASN A 408 43.39 -8.05 -2.65
N GLY A 409 42.22 -7.69 -2.13
CA GLY A 409 41.79 -6.30 -1.88
C GLY A 409 41.65 -5.40 -3.11
N THR A 410 41.31 -5.94 -4.29
CA THR A 410 41.19 -5.15 -5.53
C THR A 410 40.03 -5.63 -6.40
N ALA A 411 39.16 -4.71 -6.85
CA ALA A 411 37.97 -5.06 -7.62
C ALA A 411 38.30 -5.76 -8.95
N GLN A 412 39.42 -5.40 -9.60
CA GLN A 412 39.92 -6.11 -10.78
C GLN A 412 40.13 -7.61 -10.50
N ARG A 413 40.58 -8.01 -9.31
CA ARG A 413 40.73 -9.42 -8.95
C ARG A 413 39.38 -10.13 -8.87
N VAL A 414 38.34 -9.47 -8.35
CA VAL A 414 36.99 -10.03 -8.26
C VAL A 414 36.39 -10.20 -9.67
N TYR A 415 36.52 -9.18 -10.54
CA TYR A 415 36.15 -9.26 -11.95
C TYR A 415 36.92 -10.35 -12.71
N ASP A 416 38.24 -10.47 -12.49
CA ASP A 416 39.05 -11.53 -13.08
C ASP A 416 38.56 -12.92 -12.64
N MET A 417 38.12 -13.09 -11.39
CA MET A 417 37.60 -14.38 -10.90
C MET A 417 36.21 -14.68 -11.44
N ALA A 418 35.31 -13.69 -11.50
CA ALA A 418 34.01 -13.83 -12.16
C ALA A 418 34.17 -14.27 -13.62
N ALA A 419 35.01 -13.59 -14.40
CA ALA A 419 35.27 -13.94 -15.79
C ALA A 419 35.97 -15.32 -15.97
N LEU A 420 36.76 -15.78 -14.98
CA LEU A 420 37.32 -17.13 -15.00
C LEU A 420 36.30 -18.20 -14.56
N LEU A 421 35.32 -17.87 -13.71
CA LEU A 421 34.23 -18.75 -13.28
C LEU A 421 33.22 -18.94 -14.42
N GLU A 422 32.76 -17.85 -15.04
CA GLU A 422 31.88 -17.88 -16.23
C GLU A 422 32.50 -18.66 -17.41
N ALA A 423 33.84 -18.71 -17.50
CA ALA A 423 34.55 -19.52 -18.49
C ALA A 423 34.63 -21.02 -18.17
N GLN A 424 34.10 -21.50 -17.04
CA GLN A 424 34.10 -22.93 -16.67
C GLN A 424 32.87 -23.67 -17.23
N PRO A 425 32.98 -24.94 -17.63
CA PRO A 425 31.83 -25.75 -18.00
C PRO A 425 30.81 -25.85 -16.85
N GLY A 426 29.53 -25.62 -17.15
CA GLY A 426 28.42 -25.72 -16.19
C GLY A 426 28.07 -24.42 -15.45
N ILE A 427 28.84 -23.35 -15.64
CA ILE A 427 28.50 -22.00 -15.19
C ILE A 427 27.76 -21.27 -16.33
N GLU A 428 26.63 -20.64 -16.03
CA GLU A 428 25.83 -19.86 -17.01
C GLU A 428 26.21 -18.38 -17.01
N SER A 429 26.53 -17.84 -15.82
CA SER A 429 27.01 -16.48 -15.60
C SER A 429 27.75 -16.41 -14.26
N ALA A 430 28.65 -15.45 -14.10
CA ALA A 430 29.26 -15.14 -12.81
C ALA A 430 29.58 -13.65 -12.66
N GLU A 431 29.35 -13.08 -11.48
CA GLU A 431 29.51 -11.65 -11.21
C GLU A 431 30.00 -11.35 -9.77
N PRO A 432 30.67 -10.21 -9.53
CA PRO A 432 31.05 -9.79 -8.18
C PRO A 432 29.83 -9.68 -7.26
N ASN A 433 29.94 -10.12 -5.99
CA ASN A 433 28.93 -9.78 -4.99
C ASN A 433 29.03 -8.27 -4.69
N ARG A 434 28.07 -7.48 -5.21
CA ARG A 434 28.04 -6.02 -5.03
C ARG A 434 27.23 -5.63 -3.81
N GLN A 435 27.63 -4.54 -3.17
CA GLN A 435 26.77 -3.80 -2.26
C GLN A 435 26.04 -2.72 -3.05
N ASP A 436 24.71 -2.68 -2.95
CA ASP A 436 23.91 -1.59 -3.48
C ASP A 436 24.19 -0.29 -2.71
N GLU A 437 24.74 0.71 -3.39
CA GLU A 437 24.79 2.09 -2.90
C GLU A 437 23.54 2.86 -3.34
N ILE A 438 23.00 3.69 -2.44
CA ILE A 438 21.77 4.45 -2.70
C ILE A 438 22.09 5.94 -2.79
N ALA A 439 21.98 6.52 -3.99
CA ALA A 439 22.21 7.94 -4.21
C ALA A 439 21.11 8.79 -3.54
N ALA A 440 21.51 9.63 -2.60
CA ALA A 440 20.66 10.64 -1.96
C ALA A 440 21.03 12.06 -2.40
N PHE A 441 20.09 13.00 -2.30
CA PHE A 441 20.22 14.43 -2.53
C PHE A 441 21.22 15.05 -1.55
N THR A 442 22.50 14.91 -1.92
CA THR A 442 23.64 15.30 -1.10
C THR A 442 23.99 16.75 -1.40
N PRO A 443 23.81 17.71 -0.47
CA PRO A 443 24.29 19.07 -0.64
C PRO A 443 25.79 19.12 -0.95
N ASN A 444 26.19 20.03 -1.84
CA ASN A 444 27.59 20.21 -2.25
C ASN A 444 28.50 20.91 -1.21
N ASP A 445 27.98 21.15 -0.01
CA ASP A 445 28.62 21.93 1.06
C ASP A 445 29.79 21.12 1.69
N PRO A 446 31.06 21.61 1.65
CA PRO A 446 32.24 20.78 1.94
C PRO A 446 32.32 20.11 3.33
N SER A 447 31.52 20.55 4.30
CA SER A 447 31.49 19.92 5.63
C SER A 447 30.31 18.95 5.83
N TYR A 448 29.40 18.79 4.85
CA TYR A 448 28.19 17.98 5.01
C TYR A 448 28.48 16.53 5.41
N ALA A 449 29.52 15.92 4.84
CA ALA A 449 29.97 14.57 5.20
C ALA A 449 30.39 14.41 6.69
N SER A 450 30.57 15.50 7.44
CA SER A 450 30.75 15.47 8.90
C SER A 450 29.46 15.67 9.70
N GLN A 451 28.41 16.20 9.08
CA GLN A 451 27.10 16.50 9.69
C GLN A 451 26.18 15.28 9.71
N THR A 452 26.72 14.14 10.13
CA THR A 452 26.01 12.86 10.34
C THR A 452 24.69 12.98 11.08
N ASN A 453 24.51 14.00 11.94
CA ASN A 453 23.24 14.33 12.59
C ASN A 453 22.07 14.66 11.62
N MET A 454 22.35 15.08 10.39
CA MET A 454 21.33 15.40 9.37
C MET A 454 20.75 14.14 8.74
N THR A 455 21.62 13.27 8.20
CA THR A 455 21.23 11.94 7.68
C THR A 455 20.59 11.06 8.76
N VAL A 456 21.05 11.14 10.01
CA VAL A 456 20.43 10.41 11.13
C VAL A 456 18.97 10.84 11.35
N VAL A 457 18.59 12.09 11.08
CA VAL A 457 17.19 12.54 11.13
C VAL A 457 16.52 12.59 9.75
N ARG A 458 17.11 11.97 8.70
CA ARG A 458 16.59 11.94 7.32
C ARG A 458 16.29 13.33 6.75
N ALA A 459 17.13 14.32 7.09
CA ALA A 459 16.98 15.67 6.56
C ALA A 459 17.30 15.75 5.06
N ASP A 460 18.23 14.92 4.58
CA ASP A 460 18.53 14.69 3.16
C ASP A 460 17.28 14.29 2.38
N GLU A 461 16.60 13.23 2.84
CA GLU A 461 15.35 12.74 2.25
C GLU A 461 14.25 13.83 2.30
N ALA A 462 14.16 14.60 3.39
CA ALA A 462 13.19 15.69 3.54
C ALA A 462 13.42 16.88 2.56
N TRP A 463 14.68 17.21 2.23
CA TRP A 463 15.00 18.32 1.34
C TRP A 463 14.65 18.07 -0.13
N ALA A 464 14.33 16.83 -0.52
CA ALA A 464 13.72 16.52 -1.81
C ALA A 464 12.33 17.17 -1.95
N ILE A 465 11.58 17.29 -0.84
CA ILE A 465 10.25 17.92 -0.80
C ILE A 465 10.39 19.43 -0.59
N SER A 466 10.94 19.82 0.57
CA SER A 466 10.95 21.20 1.05
C SER A 466 12.20 21.51 1.85
N ARG A 467 12.72 22.72 1.63
CA ARG A 467 13.87 23.28 2.36
C ARG A 467 13.44 24.31 3.41
N GLY A 468 12.13 24.54 3.54
CA GLY A 468 11.50 25.50 4.43
C GLY A 468 11.78 26.97 4.10
N THR A 469 10.88 27.85 4.54
CA THR A 469 10.96 29.31 4.33
C THR A 469 10.53 30.10 5.59
N THR A 470 10.24 29.41 6.69
CA THR A 470 9.67 29.99 7.91
C THR A 470 10.75 30.66 8.77
N THR A 471 10.67 31.97 8.98
CA THR A 471 11.63 32.70 9.84
C THR A 471 11.72 32.13 11.26
N ILE A 472 12.94 31.76 11.66
CA ILE A 472 13.28 31.23 12.99
C ILE A 472 13.95 32.35 13.80
N ALA A 473 13.43 32.68 14.99
CA ALA A 473 14.18 33.51 15.93
C ALA A 473 15.17 32.68 16.73
N VAL A 474 16.46 33.00 16.61
CA VAL A 474 17.53 32.42 17.41
C VAL A 474 17.86 33.40 18.53
N ILE A 475 17.38 33.09 19.74
CA ILE A 475 17.65 33.88 20.96
C ILE A 475 18.82 33.22 21.69
N ASP A 476 20.03 33.71 21.44
CA ASP A 476 21.25 33.05 21.89
C ASP A 476 22.36 34.07 22.29
N THR A 477 23.64 33.78 22.05
CA THR A 477 24.77 34.71 22.31
C THR A 477 24.94 35.81 21.27
N GLY A 478 24.12 35.79 20.21
CA GLY A 478 24.28 36.60 18.98
C GLY A 478 24.53 35.69 17.77
N VAL A 479 24.64 36.28 16.57
CA VAL A 479 24.98 35.55 15.33
C VAL A 479 26.01 36.35 14.54
N ASP A 480 27.05 35.70 14.00
CA ASP A 480 27.89 36.31 12.96
C ASP A 480 27.13 36.40 11.64
N TYR A 481 26.43 37.52 11.45
CA TYR A 481 25.70 37.87 10.24
C TYR A 481 26.60 38.25 9.04
N ASN A 482 27.92 38.09 9.15
CA ASN A 482 28.88 38.23 8.04
C ASN A 482 29.52 36.88 7.68
N HIS A 483 29.03 35.78 8.28
CA HIS A 483 29.45 34.43 7.91
C HIS A 483 28.96 34.12 6.48
N PRO A 484 29.78 33.56 5.56
CA PRO A 484 29.41 33.29 4.15
C PRO A 484 28.31 32.25 3.90
N ASP A 485 27.61 31.87 4.97
CA ASP A 485 26.57 30.83 5.05
C ASP A 485 25.33 31.35 5.79
N LEU A 486 25.34 32.62 6.21
CA LEU A 486 24.31 33.28 7.03
C LEU A 486 24.08 34.74 6.64
N ASP A 487 25.00 35.39 5.90
CA ASP A 487 24.89 36.80 5.51
C ASP A 487 23.69 37.08 4.58
N SER A 488 23.30 36.10 3.75
CA SER A 488 22.05 36.11 2.97
C SER A 488 20.79 35.80 3.79
N LYS A 489 20.92 35.20 4.97
CA LYS A 489 19.83 34.62 5.78
C LYS A 489 19.45 35.43 7.01
N VAL A 490 20.37 36.19 7.60
CA VAL A 490 20.17 36.81 8.91
C VAL A 490 19.42 38.13 8.81
N ILE A 491 18.23 38.15 9.43
CA ILE A 491 17.52 39.37 9.78
C ILE A 491 18.13 39.90 11.08
N ILE A 492 18.73 41.08 11.01
CA ILE A 492 19.30 41.77 12.17
C ILE A 492 18.18 42.13 13.16
N GLY A 493 18.20 41.49 14.33
CA GLY A 493 17.29 41.77 15.44
C GLY A 493 17.84 42.83 16.40
N TRP A 494 18.09 42.44 17.65
CA TRP A 494 18.47 43.36 18.72
C TRP A 494 19.36 42.66 19.76
N ASP A 495 20.24 43.43 20.41
CA ASP A 495 21.05 43.00 21.56
C ASP A 495 20.42 43.46 22.87
N PHE A 496 19.85 42.50 23.61
CA PHE A 496 19.27 42.74 24.94
C PHE A 496 20.28 42.60 26.09
N VAL A 497 21.51 42.17 25.81
CA VAL A 497 22.61 42.05 26.79
C VAL A 497 23.31 43.39 26.95
N ASP A 498 23.80 43.99 25.85
CA ASP A 498 24.51 45.27 25.88
C ASP A 498 23.60 46.48 25.56
N GLY A 499 22.45 46.25 24.90
CA GLY A 499 21.35 47.21 24.82
C GLY A 499 21.24 48.03 23.54
N ASP A 500 21.74 47.53 22.41
CA ASP A 500 21.73 48.20 21.11
C ASP A 500 21.26 47.28 19.94
N ASN A 501 21.48 47.72 18.70
CA ASN A 501 20.99 47.06 17.49
C ASN A 501 22.04 46.16 16.79
N ASP A 502 23.11 45.74 17.46
CA ASP A 502 24.16 44.86 16.90
C ASP A 502 24.18 43.47 17.58
N PRO A 503 23.38 42.49 17.10
CA PRO A 503 23.29 41.16 17.68
C PRO A 503 24.46 40.24 17.28
N ALA A 504 25.67 40.77 17.05
CA ALA A 504 26.87 40.00 16.73
C ALA A 504 27.24 38.98 17.83
N ASP A 505 27.93 37.89 17.47
CA ASP A 505 28.27 36.80 18.39
C ASP A 505 29.71 36.87 18.95
N PRO A 506 29.92 37.33 20.20
CA PRO A 506 31.23 37.30 20.85
C PRO A 506 31.63 35.92 21.40
N ASN A 507 30.81 34.88 21.24
CA ASN A 507 30.99 33.59 21.91
C ASN A 507 31.15 32.36 20.98
N SER A 508 30.62 32.41 19.76
CA SER A 508 30.47 31.30 18.79
C SER A 508 29.36 30.28 19.06
N HIS A 509 28.52 30.48 20.09
CA HIS A 509 27.44 29.54 20.38
C HIS A 509 26.22 29.82 19.50
N GLY A 510 25.71 31.05 19.49
CA GLY A 510 24.54 31.43 18.71
C GLY A 510 24.76 31.37 17.20
N THR A 511 25.98 31.63 16.71
CA THR A 511 26.35 31.42 15.30
C THR A 511 26.24 29.95 14.89
N HIS A 512 26.65 29.03 15.77
CA HIS A 512 26.60 27.58 15.53
C HIS A 512 25.16 27.05 15.61
N VAL A 513 24.38 27.58 16.55
CA VAL A 513 22.94 27.32 16.67
C VAL A 513 22.17 27.83 15.43
N ALA A 514 22.53 28.99 14.89
CA ALA A 514 21.94 29.55 13.68
C ALA A 514 22.25 28.71 12.44
N GLY A 515 23.49 28.26 12.27
CA GLY A 515 23.88 27.38 11.16
C GLY A 515 23.12 26.05 11.17
N ILE A 516 22.99 25.38 12.32
CA ILE A 516 22.19 24.14 12.44
C ILE A 516 20.74 24.38 12.05
N ALA A 517 20.15 25.52 12.43
CA ALA A 517 18.75 25.82 12.12
C ALA A 517 18.54 26.13 10.64
N ALA A 518 19.32 27.06 10.06
CA ALA A 518 19.09 27.62 8.74
C ALA A 518 20.33 28.32 8.15
N ALA A 519 21.46 27.60 8.04
CA ALA A 519 22.51 28.00 7.10
C ALA A 519 21.98 28.05 5.65
N GLU A 520 22.58 28.89 4.81
CA GLU A 520 22.56 28.67 3.36
C GLU A 520 23.29 27.38 3.03
N SER A 521 22.88 26.68 1.96
CA SER A 521 23.34 25.32 1.69
C SER A 521 23.13 24.97 0.22
N ASN A 522 23.81 23.91 -0.24
CA ASN A 522 24.10 23.62 -1.63
C ASN A 522 24.81 24.79 -2.36
N ASN A 523 25.56 25.60 -1.61
CA ASN A 523 26.19 26.84 -2.05
C ASN A 523 27.71 26.69 -2.33
N GLY A 524 28.29 25.52 -2.00
CA GLY A 524 29.71 25.19 -2.16
C GLY A 524 30.61 25.60 -0.99
N ASN A 525 30.04 26.07 0.11
CA ASN A 525 30.73 26.56 1.31
C ASN A 525 30.34 25.74 2.54
N SER A 526 31.09 25.93 3.62
CA SER A 526 30.66 25.66 5.00
C SER A 526 29.75 24.42 5.23
N VAL A 527 28.46 24.56 5.54
CA VAL A 527 27.61 23.48 6.11
C VAL A 527 26.15 23.49 5.62
N ALA A 528 25.52 22.32 5.62
CA ALA A 528 24.06 22.23 5.49
C ALA A 528 23.36 22.74 6.77
N GLY A 529 22.33 23.58 6.61
CA GLY A 529 21.37 23.87 7.68
C GLY A 529 20.30 22.79 7.79
N ALA A 530 19.35 22.93 8.72
CA ALA A 530 18.13 22.09 8.73
C ALA A 530 17.07 22.66 7.78
N SER A 531 16.91 23.98 7.69
CA SER A 531 15.97 24.65 6.77
C SER A 531 16.66 25.75 5.94
N TRP A 532 17.17 25.38 4.77
CA TRP A 532 18.06 26.22 3.95
C TRP A 532 17.39 27.43 3.29
N GLY A 533 16.06 27.42 3.15
CA GLY A 533 15.32 28.57 2.62
C GLY A 533 14.79 29.52 3.70
N SER A 534 14.93 29.17 4.98
CA SER A 534 14.45 29.99 6.10
C SER A 534 15.43 31.11 6.45
N SER A 535 14.89 32.22 6.96
CA SER A 535 15.69 33.32 7.51
C SER A 535 15.86 33.19 9.03
N VAL A 536 16.98 33.68 9.55
CA VAL A 536 17.26 33.71 11.00
C VAL A 536 17.07 35.12 11.55
N LEU A 537 16.10 35.33 12.45
CA LEU A 537 16.05 36.56 13.25
C LEU A 537 17.06 36.44 14.41
N ALA A 538 18.21 37.11 14.27
CA ALA A 538 19.30 37.05 15.23
C ALA A 538 19.04 37.96 16.44
N ILE A 539 18.97 37.37 17.63
CA ILE A 539 18.74 38.09 18.89
C ILE A 539 19.79 37.67 19.93
N ARG A 540 20.62 38.62 20.35
CA ARG A 540 21.57 38.41 21.45
C ARG A 540 20.80 38.57 22.78
N GLY A 541 20.46 37.43 23.39
CA GLY A 541 19.44 37.32 24.44
C GLY A 541 19.73 36.33 25.58
N ILE A 542 20.85 35.60 25.55
CA ILE A 542 21.32 34.82 26.71
C ILE A 542 21.87 35.78 27.77
N GLY A 543 21.12 35.94 28.87
CA GLY A 543 21.47 36.87 29.94
C GLY A 543 20.57 36.74 31.18
N SER A 544 20.18 37.87 31.77
CA SER A 544 19.28 37.89 32.93
C SER A 544 17.84 37.44 32.57
N HIS A 545 17.00 37.18 33.57
CA HIS A 545 15.58 36.87 33.33
C HIS A 545 14.82 38.02 32.64
N ALA A 546 15.29 39.26 32.76
CA ALA A 546 14.73 40.41 32.05
C ALA A 546 15.21 40.48 30.59
N VAL A 547 16.48 40.13 30.32
CA VAL A 547 17.03 39.98 28.97
C VAL A 547 16.24 38.91 28.21
N PHE A 548 16.09 37.72 28.80
CA PHE A 548 15.28 36.64 28.25
C PHE A 548 13.85 37.08 27.92
N ALA A 549 13.14 37.68 28.89
CA ALA A 549 11.75 38.08 28.70
C ALA A 549 11.58 39.17 27.63
N SER A 550 12.53 40.10 27.52
CA SER A 550 12.54 41.13 26.48
C SER A 550 12.82 40.53 25.11
N SER A 551 13.78 39.60 25.02
CA SER A 551 14.14 38.89 23.78
C SER A 551 12.99 38.05 23.23
N VAL A 552 12.36 37.25 24.09
CA VAL A 552 11.21 36.40 23.74
C VAL A 552 10.02 37.25 23.32
N ARG A 553 9.76 38.35 24.03
CA ARG A 553 8.73 39.30 23.65
C ARG A 553 9.05 39.94 22.29
N PHE A 554 10.28 40.37 22.05
CA PHE A 554 10.68 41.02 20.79
C PHE A 554 10.50 40.08 19.60
N ALA A 555 10.90 38.81 19.71
CA ALA A 555 10.65 37.81 18.68
C ALA A 555 9.14 37.65 18.38
N ALA A 556 8.31 37.51 19.43
CA ALA A 556 6.85 37.40 19.28
C ALA A 556 6.18 38.72 18.83
N ASP A 557 6.78 39.88 19.10
CA ASP A 557 6.34 41.19 18.60
C ASP A 557 6.77 41.43 17.14
N ALA A 558 7.84 40.78 16.67
CA ALA A 558 8.25 40.71 15.27
C ALA A 558 7.46 39.71 14.42
N GLY A 559 6.61 38.87 15.04
CA GLY A 559 5.70 37.97 14.33
C GLY A 559 6.33 36.69 13.79
N VAL A 560 7.49 36.27 14.30
CA VAL A 560 8.09 34.97 13.93
C VAL A 560 7.18 33.81 14.36
N LYS A 561 7.14 32.74 13.57
CA LYS A 561 6.40 31.52 13.92
C LYS A 561 7.12 30.66 14.96
N ILE A 562 8.47 30.67 14.95
CA ILE A 562 9.30 29.77 15.76
C ILE A 562 10.33 30.57 16.56
N ILE A 563 10.48 30.24 17.85
CA ILE A 563 11.60 30.68 18.68
C ILE A 563 12.42 29.45 19.08
N ASN A 564 13.72 29.45 18.78
CA ASN A 564 14.69 28.54 19.36
C ASN A 564 15.47 29.23 20.50
N TYR A 565 15.56 28.57 21.65
CA TYR A 565 16.37 29.02 22.80
C TYR A 565 17.27 27.88 23.30
N SER A 566 18.51 27.85 22.82
CA SER A 566 19.50 26.79 23.09
C SER A 566 20.22 26.93 24.44
N GLY A 567 19.58 27.55 25.43
CA GLY A 567 20.10 27.77 26.78
C GLY A 567 19.05 27.55 27.87
N GLY A 568 19.37 27.92 29.12
CA GLY A 568 18.41 27.75 30.22
C GLY A 568 18.99 28.03 31.61
N GLY A 569 18.36 27.45 32.64
CA GLY A 569 18.75 27.61 34.04
C GLY A 569 17.54 27.54 34.97
N SER A 570 17.49 28.43 35.97
CA SER A 570 16.43 28.47 36.99
C SER A 570 15.04 28.84 36.47
N ASN A 571 14.01 28.30 37.13
CA ASN A 571 12.59 28.66 36.97
C ASN A 571 12.37 30.13 37.38
N SER A 572 11.39 30.80 36.77
CA SER A 572 10.99 32.16 37.11
C SER A 572 9.63 32.50 36.51
N ALA A 573 8.74 33.11 37.29
CA ALA A 573 7.46 33.61 36.78
C ALA A 573 7.66 34.58 35.60
N THR A 574 8.72 35.40 35.61
CA THR A 574 9.09 36.29 34.50
C THR A 574 9.43 35.52 33.22
N LYS A 575 10.14 34.38 33.35
CA LYS A 575 10.40 33.50 32.19
C LYS A 575 9.11 32.86 31.68
N ARG A 576 8.29 32.26 32.54
CA ARG A 576 7.05 31.57 32.11
C ARG A 576 6.06 32.54 31.49
N ASN A 577 5.91 33.75 32.03
CA ASN A 577 5.03 34.77 31.47
C ASN A 577 5.48 35.23 30.08
N ALA A 578 6.79 35.26 29.79
CA ALA A 578 7.31 35.56 28.45
C ALA A 578 7.05 34.41 27.45
N VAL A 579 7.25 33.16 27.88
CA VAL A 579 6.88 31.96 27.09
C VAL A 579 5.38 31.96 26.79
N LEU A 580 4.54 32.14 27.81
CA LEU A 580 3.07 32.25 27.66
C LEU A 580 2.64 33.39 26.73
N TYR A 581 3.38 34.50 26.71
CA TYR A 581 3.13 35.60 25.78
C TYR A 581 3.43 35.23 24.32
N ALA A 582 4.52 34.50 24.07
CA ALA A 582 4.87 34.01 22.73
C ALA A 582 3.88 32.91 22.27
N VAL A 583 3.62 31.91 23.11
CA VAL A 583 2.67 30.82 22.80
C VAL A 583 1.25 31.36 22.63
N GLY A 584 0.85 32.37 23.42
CA GLY A 584 -0.42 33.09 23.26
C GLY A 584 -0.52 33.96 22.00
N LYS A 585 0.57 34.11 21.24
CA LYS A 585 0.61 34.68 19.89
C LYS A 585 0.72 33.62 18.78
N GLY A 586 0.62 32.33 19.14
CA GLY A 586 0.74 31.22 18.20
C GLY A 586 2.18 30.84 17.85
N VAL A 587 3.18 31.26 18.62
CA VAL A 587 4.60 30.91 18.40
C VAL A 587 4.91 29.52 18.95
N LEU A 588 5.57 28.66 18.16
CA LEU A 588 6.17 27.43 18.67
C LEU A 588 7.48 27.77 19.37
N PHE A 589 7.52 27.54 20.69
CA PHE A 589 8.72 27.74 21.50
C PHE A 589 9.50 26.43 21.63
N VAL A 590 10.70 26.38 21.09
CA VAL A 590 11.61 25.21 21.12
C VAL A 590 12.79 25.53 22.04
N ALA A 591 13.13 24.63 22.97
CA ALA A 591 14.27 24.84 23.85
C ALA A 591 14.96 23.56 24.31
N ALA A 592 16.27 23.68 24.53
CA ALA A 592 17.14 22.63 25.03
C ALA A 592 16.75 22.12 26.43
N ALA A 593 16.69 20.80 26.62
CA ALA A 593 16.48 20.15 27.91
C ALA A 593 17.65 20.34 28.91
N GLY A 594 18.82 20.76 28.42
CA GLY A 594 20.00 21.06 29.22
C GLY A 594 21.02 19.92 29.27
N ASN A 595 22.22 20.23 29.76
CA ASN A 595 23.40 19.38 29.64
C ASN A 595 23.91 18.88 31.02
N SER A 596 23.01 18.37 31.86
CA SER A 596 23.31 17.96 33.25
C SER A 596 23.61 16.47 33.46
N GLY A 597 23.28 15.60 32.50
CA GLY A 597 23.36 14.14 32.65
C GLY A 597 22.41 13.56 33.71
N ALA A 598 21.41 14.32 34.18
CA ALA A 598 20.55 13.98 35.31
C ALA A 598 19.05 14.12 35.00
N ASN A 599 18.21 13.46 35.82
CA ASN A 599 16.76 13.67 35.81
C ASN A 599 16.42 14.94 36.61
N THR A 600 16.26 16.07 35.92
CA THR A 600 16.05 17.39 36.54
C THR A 600 15.44 18.40 35.58
N ASN A 601 14.83 19.46 36.10
CA ASN A 601 14.19 20.50 35.30
C ASN A 601 15.17 21.63 34.93
N PHE A 602 15.09 22.10 33.69
CA PHE A 602 15.94 23.16 33.12
C PHE A 602 15.06 24.13 32.32
N TRP A 603 15.05 25.41 32.69
CA TRP A 603 14.02 26.36 32.26
C TRP A 603 14.58 27.39 31.27
N PRO A 604 13.98 27.57 30.09
CA PRO A 604 12.55 27.37 29.80
C PRO A 604 12.13 25.97 29.34
N GLY A 605 13.03 25.07 28.92
CA GLY A 605 12.68 23.77 28.36
C GLY A 605 11.58 23.01 29.10
N SER A 606 11.68 22.87 30.43
CA SER A 606 10.72 22.12 31.25
C SER A 606 9.35 22.79 31.50
N TYR A 607 9.00 23.89 30.80
CA TYR A 607 7.63 24.42 30.80
C TYR A 607 6.76 23.58 29.84
N PRO A 608 5.56 23.11 30.23
CA PRO A 608 4.67 22.34 29.33
C PRO A 608 4.33 23.08 28.02
N GLU A 609 4.33 24.41 28.05
CA GLU A 609 4.08 25.28 26.90
C GLU A 609 5.23 25.32 25.88
N VAL A 610 6.37 24.69 26.18
CA VAL A 610 7.58 24.60 25.34
C VAL A 610 7.70 23.20 24.76
N LEU A 611 8.26 23.08 23.55
CA LEU A 611 8.78 21.83 22.99
C LEU A 611 10.20 21.61 23.52
N CYS A 612 10.35 20.67 24.45
CA CYS A 612 11.60 20.44 25.17
C CYS A 612 12.45 19.36 24.48
N VAL A 613 13.66 19.75 24.07
CA VAL A 613 14.51 18.94 23.19
C VAL A 613 15.69 18.29 23.93
N GLY A 614 15.66 16.97 24.03
CA GLY A 614 16.75 16.11 24.52
C GLY A 614 17.85 15.87 23.49
N ASN A 615 18.97 15.28 23.93
CA ASN A 615 20.14 15.01 23.10
C ASN A 615 20.39 13.50 22.95
N SER A 616 20.28 13.00 21.71
CA SER A 616 20.65 11.63 21.34
C SER A 616 22.07 11.57 20.75
N THR A 617 22.63 10.36 20.70
CA THR A 617 23.76 10.04 19.84
C THR A 617 23.27 9.71 18.44
N ASN A 618 24.18 9.66 17.46
CA ASN A 618 23.90 9.20 16.09
C ASN A 618 23.56 7.69 16.01
N ALA A 619 23.65 6.96 17.13
CA ALA A 619 23.33 5.54 17.25
C ALA A 619 22.15 5.32 18.20
N ASP A 620 21.18 6.25 18.16
CA ASP A 620 19.90 6.24 18.90
C ASP A 620 19.98 5.94 20.42
N GLY A 621 21.13 6.25 21.03
CA GLY A 621 21.32 6.25 22.48
C GLY A 621 21.13 7.64 23.08
N ARG A 622 20.93 7.76 24.40
CA ARG A 622 20.99 9.07 25.07
C ARG A 622 22.43 9.55 25.16
N ALA A 623 22.70 10.79 24.71
CA ALA A 623 23.99 11.43 24.95
C ALA A 623 24.25 11.57 26.46
N GLY A 624 25.42 11.15 26.94
CA GLY A 624 25.69 11.04 28.39
C GLY A 624 25.53 12.33 29.20
N SER A 625 25.63 13.50 28.55
CA SER A 625 25.39 14.81 29.15
C SER A 625 23.92 15.28 29.08
N SER A 626 23.03 14.63 28.32
CA SER A 626 21.63 15.06 28.23
C SER A 626 20.96 15.01 29.61
N THR A 627 20.36 16.13 30.01
CA THR A 627 19.25 16.10 30.96
C THR A 627 18.13 15.22 30.38
N PHE A 628 17.37 14.55 31.24
CA PHE A 628 16.31 13.61 30.87
C PHE A 628 15.14 13.66 31.86
N GLY A 629 14.03 13.02 31.54
CA GLY A 629 12.83 12.90 32.38
C GLY A 629 11.53 13.11 31.59
N ALA A 630 10.39 13.04 32.27
CA ALA A 630 9.05 13.17 31.66
C ALA A 630 8.72 14.59 31.14
N GLN A 631 9.63 15.55 31.34
CA GLN A 631 9.57 16.92 30.84
C GLN A 631 10.28 17.12 29.49
N VAL A 632 10.73 16.04 28.83
CA VAL A 632 11.38 16.08 27.51
C VAL A 632 10.44 15.42 26.49
N ASP A 633 10.03 16.17 25.47
CA ASP A 633 9.06 15.72 24.48
C ASP A 633 9.70 14.90 23.35
N ILE A 634 10.85 15.37 22.87
CA ILE A 634 11.54 14.88 21.67
C ILE A 634 13.05 15.00 21.86
N CYS A 635 13.85 14.24 21.12
CA CYS A 635 15.29 14.42 21.02
C CYS A 635 15.76 14.55 19.57
N ALA A 636 16.96 15.11 19.39
CA ALA A 636 17.67 15.07 18.12
C ALA A 636 19.17 14.89 18.37
N PRO A 637 19.95 14.40 17.39
CA PRO A 637 21.37 14.13 17.59
C PRO A 637 22.15 15.41 17.83
N GLY A 638 22.85 15.48 18.97
CA GLY A 638 23.54 16.67 19.45
C GLY A 638 24.93 16.36 19.99
N VAL A 639 25.64 15.43 19.35
CA VAL A 639 27.00 15.00 19.70
C VAL A 639 27.93 15.24 18.51
N SER A 640 28.97 16.05 18.71
CA SER A 640 29.98 16.41 17.70
C SER A 640 29.40 17.03 16.41
N VAL A 641 28.28 17.75 16.53
CA VAL A 641 27.59 18.39 15.40
C VAL A 641 28.46 19.51 14.83
N THR A 642 28.89 19.38 13.57
CA THR A 642 29.57 20.44 12.82
C THR A 642 28.58 21.52 12.42
N SER A 643 28.93 22.78 12.65
CA SER A 643 28.21 23.95 12.13
C SER A 643 29.12 25.19 12.10
N THR A 644 28.57 26.31 11.64
CA THR A 644 29.20 27.63 11.48
C THR A 644 29.76 28.19 12.80
N ILE A 645 30.87 28.93 12.73
CA ILE A 645 31.46 29.69 13.85
C ILE A 645 32.01 31.04 13.35
N PRO A 646 32.04 32.09 14.19
CA PRO A 646 32.38 33.46 13.77
C PRO A 646 33.71 33.58 13.04
N GLY A 647 33.75 34.48 12.04
CA GLY A 647 34.89 34.68 11.14
C GLY A 647 34.90 33.76 9.92
N GLY A 648 33.75 33.18 9.54
CA GLY A 648 33.61 32.30 8.37
C GLY A 648 34.20 30.90 8.56
N GLY A 649 34.17 30.36 9.78
CA GLY A 649 34.73 29.05 10.10
C GLY A 649 33.66 27.98 10.34
N VAL A 650 34.07 26.71 10.41
CA VAL A 650 33.21 25.59 10.82
C VAL A 650 33.85 24.81 11.98
N GLY A 651 33.03 24.18 12.82
CA GLY A 651 33.55 23.31 13.88
C GLY A 651 32.48 22.52 14.65
N PRO A 652 32.87 21.44 15.35
CA PRO A 652 31.95 20.60 16.11
C PRO A 652 31.62 21.18 17.50
N LYS A 653 30.37 20.99 17.94
CA LYS A 653 29.93 21.19 19.35
C LYS A 653 29.01 20.05 19.81
N THR A 654 28.80 19.94 21.12
CA THR A 654 28.01 18.85 21.74
C THR A 654 27.09 19.41 22.83
N GLY A 655 25.80 19.09 22.75
CA GLY A 655 24.78 19.41 23.76
C GLY A 655 23.36 19.40 23.21
N THR A 656 22.37 19.41 24.10
CA THR A 656 20.95 19.70 23.79
C THR A 656 20.78 21.04 23.06
N SER A 657 21.74 21.95 23.21
CA SER A 657 21.86 23.22 22.49
C SER A 657 22.07 23.06 20.97
N MET A 658 22.58 21.91 20.51
CA MET A 658 22.72 21.55 19.09
C MET A 658 21.49 20.74 18.60
N SER A 659 20.87 19.94 19.48
CA SER A 659 19.60 19.24 19.20
C SER A 659 18.42 20.20 19.00
N SER A 660 18.31 21.24 19.84
CA SER A 660 17.22 22.23 19.82
C SER A 660 17.05 22.96 18.47
N PRO A 661 18.10 23.53 17.83
CA PRO A 661 17.97 24.19 16.53
C PRO A 661 17.66 23.21 15.39
N LEU A 662 18.05 21.94 15.49
CA LEU A 662 17.71 20.93 14.49
C LEU A 662 16.19 20.65 14.48
N VAL A 663 15.58 20.51 15.66
CA VAL A 663 14.11 20.42 15.81
C VAL A 663 13.42 21.72 15.38
N ALA A 664 13.98 22.89 15.71
CA ALA A 664 13.42 24.17 15.28
C ALA A 664 13.51 24.41 13.75
N GLY A 665 14.54 23.88 13.10
CA GLY A 665 14.70 23.89 11.65
C GLY A 665 13.72 22.95 10.96
N ALA A 666 13.58 21.71 11.44
CA ALA A 666 12.55 20.79 10.94
C ALA A 666 11.15 21.39 11.08
N ALA A 667 10.83 22.01 12.22
CA ALA A 667 9.59 22.76 12.41
C ALA A 667 9.38 23.88 11.38
N ALA A 668 10.44 24.54 10.92
CA ALA A 668 10.37 25.60 9.91
C ALA A 668 10.08 25.07 8.50
N VAL A 669 10.52 23.83 8.19
CA VAL A 669 10.18 23.12 6.96
C VAL A 669 8.71 22.71 6.97
N VAL A 670 8.25 21.98 7.98
CA VAL A 670 6.84 21.57 8.13
C VAL A 670 5.89 22.77 8.03
N TRP A 671 6.21 23.86 8.75
CA TRP A 671 5.34 25.04 8.78
C TRP A 671 5.39 25.94 7.54
N SER A 672 6.28 25.63 6.59
CA SER A 672 6.30 26.23 5.25
C SER A 672 5.34 25.54 4.30
N MET A 673 5.20 24.21 4.40
CA MET A 673 4.26 23.41 3.60
C MET A 673 2.82 23.57 4.10
N HIS A 674 2.65 23.85 5.40
CA HIS A 674 1.34 24.15 5.97
C HIS A 674 1.27 25.57 6.56
N PRO A 675 1.32 26.65 5.75
CA PRO A 675 1.39 28.04 6.26
C PRO A 675 0.28 28.42 7.24
N ALA A 676 -0.90 27.80 7.11
CA ALA A 676 -2.08 28.06 7.92
C ALA A 676 -2.14 27.28 9.26
N TRP A 677 -1.25 26.31 9.50
CA TRP A 677 -1.25 25.53 10.74
C TRP A 677 -0.88 26.37 11.97
N THR A 678 -1.35 25.91 13.12
CA THR A 678 -0.98 26.44 14.44
C THR A 678 0.31 25.79 14.96
N ALA A 679 0.97 26.44 15.94
CA ALA A 679 2.08 25.83 16.68
C ALA A 679 1.74 24.48 17.32
N ALA A 680 0.46 24.25 17.67
CA ALA A 680 0.00 22.99 18.22
C ALA A 680 0.02 21.88 17.16
N GLN A 681 -0.47 22.14 15.94
CA GLN A 681 -0.43 21.16 14.84
C GLN A 681 1.00 20.81 14.44
N VAL A 682 1.89 21.82 14.33
CA VAL A 682 3.31 21.57 14.02
C VAL A 682 4.00 20.77 15.15
N ARG A 683 3.68 21.07 16.43
CA ARG A 683 4.15 20.24 17.56
C ARG A 683 3.61 18.81 17.47
N THR A 684 2.34 18.62 17.12
CA THR A 684 1.74 17.28 17.00
C THR A 684 2.37 16.49 15.86
N ARG A 685 2.53 17.06 14.66
CA ARG A 685 3.22 16.40 13.52
C ARG A 685 4.61 15.93 13.94
N LEU A 686 5.46 16.84 14.44
CA LEU A 686 6.83 16.52 14.89
C LEU A 686 6.92 15.48 16.02
N LEU A 687 5.87 15.28 16.82
CA LEU A 687 5.85 14.29 17.91
C LEU A 687 5.23 12.96 17.48
N GLY A 688 4.25 12.97 16.58
CA GLY A 688 3.66 11.77 15.97
C GLY A 688 4.64 11.07 15.04
N THR A 689 5.41 11.83 14.26
CA THR A 689 6.37 11.31 13.28
C THR A 689 7.77 11.06 13.82
N ALA A 690 8.01 11.32 15.11
CA ALA A 690 9.30 11.08 15.74
C ALA A 690 9.55 9.58 15.93
N LYS A 691 10.60 9.04 15.29
CA LYS A 691 11.07 7.65 15.41
C LYS A 691 11.03 7.17 16.88
N PRO A 692 10.31 6.07 17.18
CA PRO A 692 10.23 5.50 18.52
C PRO A 692 11.59 5.21 19.14
N MET A 693 11.77 5.64 20.39
CA MET A 693 13.00 5.45 21.17
C MET A 693 12.75 4.57 22.40
N PRO A 694 13.75 3.78 22.88
CA PRO A 694 13.59 2.98 24.09
C PRO A 694 13.20 3.87 25.29
N ALA A 695 11.99 3.69 25.82
CA ALA A 695 11.38 4.61 26.80
C ALA A 695 12.23 4.87 28.05
N GLY A 696 13.07 3.91 28.46
CA GLY A 696 14.02 4.05 29.57
C GLY A 696 15.11 5.13 29.38
N LEU A 697 15.31 5.65 28.16
CA LEU A 697 16.21 6.77 27.90
C LEU A 697 15.67 8.09 28.46
N LEU A 698 14.34 8.26 28.49
CA LEU A 698 13.60 9.42 28.99
C LEU A 698 14.01 10.77 28.33
N ILE A 699 14.18 10.77 27.01
CA ILE A 699 14.51 11.98 26.22
C ILE A 699 13.49 12.28 25.10
N GLY A 700 12.31 11.66 25.16
CA GLY A 700 11.36 11.65 24.05
C GLY A 700 11.77 10.69 22.92
N ASN A 701 10.93 10.62 21.89
CA ASN A 701 11.26 9.98 20.62
C ASN A 701 12.29 10.83 19.83
N ARG A 702 12.94 10.26 18.82
CA ARG A 702 13.94 10.98 18.03
C ARG A 702 13.24 11.65 16.85
N LEU A 703 13.57 12.92 16.59
CA LEU A 703 13.19 13.60 15.36
C LEU A 703 13.45 12.71 14.14
N ASP A 704 12.43 12.57 13.31
CA ASP A 704 12.56 12.15 11.93
C ASP A 704 11.98 13.27 11.07
N MET A 705 12.85 13.90 10.27
CA MET A 705 12.52 15.10 9.53
C MET A 705 11.84 14.76 8.20
N PHE A 706 12.17 13.63 7.57
CA PHE A 706 11.44 13.17 6.40
C PHE A 706 9.99 12.84 6.78
N GLU A 707 9.77 12.02 7.81
CA GLU A 707 8.41 11.66 8.22
C GLU A 707 7.58 12.88 8.65
N ALA A 708 8.22 13.87 9.31
CA ALA A 708 7.54 15.12 9.68
C ALA A 708 7.13 16.00 8.48
N VAL A 709 7.83 15.90 7.34
CA VAL A 709 7.70 16.78 6.16
C VAL A 709 6.89 16.09 5.05
N PHE A 710 7.03 14.78 4.91
CA PHE A 710 6.26 13.95 3.97
C PHE A 710 4.92 13.55 4.58
N ASN A 711 4.94 12.88 5.73
CA ASN A 711 3.78 12.29 6.42
C ASN A 711 2.89 11.35 5.56
N GLY A 712 3.31 11.02 4.33
CA GLY A 712 2.67 9.97 3.52
C GLY A 712 3.18 8.56 3.83
N SER A 713 4.31 8.36 4.53
CA SER A 713 4.72 6.99 4.86
C SER A 713 3.78 6.41 5.92
N PHE A 714 3.45 5.14 5.77
CA PHE A 714 2.56 4.46 6.70
C PHE A 714 3.32 3.87 7.91
N GLU A 715 4.61 4.21 8.15
CA GLU A 715 5.45 3.76 9.31
C GLU A 715 4.77 3.96 10.69
N LEU A 716 3.71 4.76 10.72
CA LEU A 716 2.95 5.24 11.86
C LEU A 716 1.48 4.75 11.87
N GLY A 717 1.02 4.10 10.79
CA GLY A 717 -0.35 3.59 10.63
C GLY A 717 -1.43 4.65 10.35
N ASP A 718 -1.04 5.88 9.98
CA ASP A 718 -1.94 7.04 9.80
C ASP A 718 -2.33 7.24 8.32
N LEU A 719 -3.63 7.16 8.00
CA LEU A 719 -4.20 7.45 6.68
C LEU A 719 -4.79 8.88 6.59
N GLY A 720 -4.68 9.70 7.64
CA GLY A 720 -5.38 10.99 7.77
C GLY A 720 -4.90 12.11 6.82
N GLU A 721 -3.83 11.92 6.06
CA GLU A 721 -3.37 12.81 4.98
C GLU A 721 -3.29 12.10 3.61
N TRP A 722 -3.96 10.94 3.48
CA TRP A 722 -4.19 10.27 2.20
C TRP A 722 -5.64 10.50 1.74
N ILE A 723 -5.81 10.91 0.48
CA ILE A 723 -7.09 10.86 -0.23
C ILE A 723 -7.35 9.39 -0.60
N GLN A 724 -8.59 8.91 -0.44
CA GLN A 724 -8.95 7.50 -0.58
C GLN A 724 -10.20 7.32 -1.46
N SER A 725 -10.19 6.30 -2.31
CA SER A 725 -11.37 5.72 -2.98
C SER A 725 -11.34 4.20 -2.86
N GLY A 726 -12.49 3.52 -2.96
CA GLY A 726 -12.60 2.13 -2.52
C GLY A 726 -12.45 1.98 -1.00
N SER A 727 -12.20 0.75 -0.56
CA SER A 727 -12.10 0.35 0.85
C SER A 727 -10.63 0.34 1.32
N CYS A 728 -10.13 1.48 1.79
CA CYS A 728 -8.77 1.59 2.33
C CYS A 728 -8.76 1.74 3.87
N SER A 729 -7.86 1.04 4.56
CA SER A 729 -7.84 0.96 6.04
C SER A 729 -6.46 0.57 6.60
N SER A 730 -6.18 0.82 7.88
CA SER A 730 -4.89 0.50 8.53
C SER A 730 -4.93 -0.76 9.42
N LEU A 731 -4.04 -1.71 9.13
CA LEU A 731 -4.03 -3.05 9.73
C LEU A 731 -3.30 -3.04 11.07
N THR A 732 -4.07 -2.86 12.16
CA THR A 732 -3.52 -2.85 13.52
C THR A 732 -2.91 -4.19 13.96
N SER A 733 -3.29 -5.30 13.32
CA SER A 733 -2.76 -6.63 13.63
C SER A 733 -2.70 -7.54 12.40
N LEU A 734 -1.52 -7.61 11.77
CA LEU A 734 -1.13 -8.65 10.81
C LEU A 734 -0.46 -9.86 11.50
N GLY A 735 -0.38 -10.99 10.81
CA GLY A 735 0.36 -12.19 11.23
C GLY A 735 1.88 -12.11 11.02
N PRO A 736 2.50 -13.09 10.32
CA PRO A 736 3.95 -13.28 10.32
C PRO A 736 4.75 -12.25 9.49
N LEU A 737 4.17 -11.65 8.45
CA LEU A 737 4.85 -10.62 7.67
C LEU A 737 4.95 -9.33 8.48
N VAL A 738 6.15 -9.07 9.01
CA VAL A 738 6.48 -7.86 9.77
C VAL A 738 7.82 -7.31 9.27
N PRO A 739 7.90 -6.05 8.81
CA PRO A 739 9.18 -5.41 8.50
C PRO A 739 10.04 -5.39 9.77
N GLN A 740 11.28 -5.88 9.68
CA GLN A 740 12.07 -6.31 10.86
C GLN A 740 12.16 -5.31 12.02
N HIS A 741 11.96 -4.00 11.80
CA HIS A 741 12.17 -2.92 12.76
C HIS A 741 11.05 -1.85 12.83
N ARG A 742 9.83 -2.09 12.31
CA ARG A 742 8.79 -1.02 12.13
C ARG A 742 7.37 -1.42 12.57
N ASN A 743 6.45 -0.44 12.57
CA ASN A 743 5.03 -0.65 12.92
C ASN A 743 4.19 -1.13 11.71
N ARG A 744 2.88 -1.28 11.90
CA ARG A 744 1.92 -1.93 10.99
C ARG A 744 0.95 -0.94 10.35
N MET A 745 0.45 -1.28 9.16
CA MET A 745 0.13 -0.29 8.11
C MET A 745 -1.07 -0.69 7.23
N GLY A 746 -1.40 0.08 6.20
CA GLY A 746 -2.66 -0.08 5.46
C GLY A 746 -2.68 -0.92 4.19
N TYR A 747 -3.88 -1.06 3.66
CA TYR A 747 -4.26 -1.68 2.38
C TYR A 747 -5.34 -0.83 1.70
N CYS A 748 -5.61 -1.14 0.42
CA CYS A 748 -6.85 -0.81 -0.27
C CYS A 748 -7.49 -2.09 -0.82
N SER A 749 -8.77 -1.98 -1.16
CA SER A 749 -9.57 -3.04 -1.77
C SER A 749 -10.73 -2.40 -2.52
N THR A 750 -11.12 -2.94 -3.66
CA THR A 750 -12.36 -2.60 -4.40
C THR A 750 -13.60 -3.24 -3.76
N GLY A 751 -13.39 -4.29 -2.96
CA GLY A 751 -14.37 -5.32 -2.61
C GLY A 751 -15.62 -4.87 -1.86
N PRO A 752 -16.48 -5.84 -1.48
CA PRO A 752 -17.82 -6.08 -2.05
C PRO A 752 -18.92 -5.04 -1.73
N ALA A 753 -18.56 -3.79 -1.42
CA ALA A 753 -19.45 -2.71 -1.03
C ALA A 753 -19.83 -1.76 -2.20
N GLY A 754 -19.93 -2.30 -3.42
CA GLY A 754 -20.56 -1.66 -4.58
C GLY A 754 -19.61 -1.08 -5.64
N ASP A 755 -19.77 -1.61 -6.86
CA ASP A 755 -19.36 -1.12 -8.19
C ASP A 755 -18.26 -0.03 -8.20
N GLN A 756 -17.02 -0.41 -7.87
CA GLN A 756 -15.86 0.49 -7.92
C GLN A 756 -14.70 -0.16 -8.67
N SER A 757 -14.55 0.22 -9.95
CA SER A 757 -13.47 -0.19 -10.87
C SER A 757 -12.10 0.37 -10.46
N GLY A 758 -11.60 -0.04 -9.30
CA GLY A 758 -10.32 0.36 -8.73
C GLY A 758 -10.41 1.21 -7.45
N ALA A 759 -9.64 0.80 -6.43
CA ALA A 759 -9.43 1.53 -5.19
C ALA A 759 -8.14 2.38 -5.28
N THR A 760 -8.10 3.54 -4.62
CA THR A 760 -6.90 4.41 -4.68
C THR A 760 -6.51 4.97 -3.32
N LEU A 761 -5.19 4.98 -3.09
CA LEU A 761 -4.52 5.79 -2.08
C LEU A 761 -3.76 6.89 -2.82
N GLN A 762 -4.22 8.13 -2.69
CA GLN A 762 -3.59 9.31 -3.28
C GLN A 762 -2.98 10.22 -2.21
N HIS A 763 -1.67 10.50 -2.30
CA HIS A 763 -0.99 11.46 -1.42
C HIS A 763 -0.35 12.60 -2.20
N CYS A 764 -0.64 13.83 -1.78
CA CYS A 764 -0.22 15.06 -2.44
C CYS A 764 0.86 15.79 -1.64
N PHE A 765 2.04 16.01 -2.24
CA PHE A 765 3.14 16.75 -1.62
C PHE A 765 3.61 17.92 -2.52
N GLU A 766 3.97 19.05 -1.91
CA GLU A 766 4.36 20.27 -2.65
C GLU A 766 5.89 20.39 -2.78
N VAL A 767 6.40 20.17 -3.99
CA VAL A 767 7.82 20.19 -4.33
C VAL A 767 8.29 21.63 -4.55
N GLN A 768 9.15 22.11 -3.66
CA GLN A 768 9.54 23.52 -3.60
C GLN A 768 10.52 23.95 -4.71
N PRO A 769 10.58 25.25 -5.06
CA PRO A 769 11.51 25.77 -6.07
C PRO A 769 12.98 25.37 -5.79
N GLY A 770 13.67 24.93 -6.85
CA GLY A 770 15.09 24.54 -6.79
C GLY A 770 15.34 23.05 -6.59
N VAL A 771 14.31 22.21 -6.40
CA VAL A 771 14.42 20.78 -6.70
C VAL A 771 14.53 20.60 -8.21
N THR A 772 15.51 19.81 -8.68
CA THR A 772 15.72 19.50 -10.12
C THR A 772 15.34 18.08 -10.50
N SER A 773 15.30 17.20 -9.50
CA SER A 773 15.01 15.77 -9.64
C SER A 773 14.52 15.25 -8.31
N LEU A 774 13.58 14.31 -8.34
CA LEU A 774 13.09 13.55 -7.20
C LEU A 774 13.49 12.08 -7.40
N PRO A 775 14.64 11.64 -6.86
CA PRO A 775 14.88 10.23 -6.59
C PRO A 775 13.80 9.73 -5.64
N ILE A 776 13.18 8.59 -5.96
CA ILE A 776 12.07 8.03 -5.18
C ILE A 776 12.30 6.53 -5.11
N LYS A 777 12.41 6.01 -3.88
CA LYS A 777 12.32 4.60 -3.56
C LYS A 777 11.02 4.35 -2.79
N PHE A 778 10.31 3.29 -3.15
CA PHE A 778 9.15 2.77 -2.42
C PHE A 778 9.40 1.27 -2.20
N GLU A 779 9.34 0.79 -0.97
CA GLU A 779 9.39 -0.66 -0.71
C GLU A 779 7.95 -1.16 -0.66
N TYR A 780 7.70 -2.36 -1.15
CA TYR A 780 6.34 -2.84 -1.21
C TYR A 780 6.27 -4.36 -1.13
N ASN A 781 5.23 -4.87 -0.47
CA ASN A 781 4.62 -6.10 -0.93
C ASN A 781 3.39 -5.72 -1.77
N PHE A 782 2.98 -6.62 -2.65
CA PHE A 782 1.64 -6.63 -3.24
C PHE A 782 1.09 -8.00 -2.86
N ILE A 783 0.01 -7.96 -2.11
CA ILE A 783 -0.74 -9.08 -1.56
C ILE A 783 -2.19 -8.87 -1.98
N THR A 784 -2.91 -9.95 -2.27
CA THR A 784 -4.30 -10.01 -2.72
C THR A 784 -4.97 -11.29 -2.17
N GLU A 785 -6.30 -11.41 -2.24
CA GLU A 785 -7.03 -12.65 -1.92
C GLU A 785 -7.45 -13.47 -3.18
N GLU A 786 -7.21 -12.96 -4.38
CA GLU A 786 -7.63 -13.48 -5.70
C GLU A 786 -7.06 -14.85 -6.18
N PHE A 787 -6.46 -15.70 -5.33
CA PHE A 787 -5.68 -16.84 -5.84
C PHE A 787 -5.95 -18.22 -5.21
N PRO A 788 -6.49 -19.21 -5.97
CA PRO A 788 -6.97 -19.13 -7.34
C PRO A 788 -8.44 -18.67 -7.42
N GLU A 789 -8.65 -17.52 -8.05
CA GLU A 789 -9.87 -17.17 -8.79
C GLU A 789 -10.42 -18.32 -9.66
N TRP A 790 -11.70 -18.27 -9.97
CA TRP A 790 -12.41 -19.38 -10.63
C TRP A 790 -11.94 -19.57 -12.09
N VAL A 791 -12.00 -20.82 -12.60
CA VAL A 791 -11.48 -21.15 -13.94
C VAL A 791 -12.35 -20.54 -15.06
N GLY A 792 -12.09 -19.28 -15.39
CA GLY A 792 -12.76 -18.56 -16.49
C GLY A 792 -12.63 -17.04 -16.44
N THR A 793 -12.38 -16.47 -15.25
CA THR A 793 -12.05 -15.04 -15.08
C THR A 793 -10.60 -14.75 -15.52
N GLN A 794 -10.21 -13.48 -15.48
CA GLN A 794 -8.81 -13.07 -15.65
C GLN A 794 -8.33 -12.50 -14.34
N PHE A 795 -7.21 -12.99 -13.80
CA PHE A 795 -6.47 -12.36 -12.71
C PHE A 795 -5.92 -10.99 -13.17
N ASP A 796 -6.78 -10.00 -13.35
CA ASP A 796 -6.43 -8.69 -13.90
C ASP A 796 -6.16 -7.62 -12.84
N ASP A 797 -6.36 -7.97 -11.56
CA ASP A 797 -5.68 -7.47 -10.35
C ASP A 797 -4.30 -6.86 -10.68
N PHE A 798 -4.25 -5.52 -10.64
CA PHE A 798 -3.17 -4.70 -11.18
C PHE A 798 -2.78 -3.59 -10.20
N MET A 799 -1.82 -3.91 -9.34
CA MET A 799 -1.21 -2.94 -8.45
C MET A 799 -0.32 -1.99 -9.23
N ASN A 800 -0.68 -0.71 -9.22
CA ASN A 800 0.00 0.34 -9.97
C ASN A 800 0.42 1.50 -9.06
N ILE A 801 1.71 1.84 -9.09
CA ILE A 801 2.27 2.97 -8.35
C ILE A 801 2.76 3.99 -9.35
N THR A 802 2.10 5.14 -9.39
CA THR A 802 2.49 6.23 -10.29
C THR A 802 2.70 7.53 -9.54
N ILE A 803 3.43 8.45 -10.18
CA ILE A 803 3.55 9.82 -9.72
C ILE A 803 3.18 10.77 -10.85
N THR A 804 2.16 11.57 -10.59
CA THR A 804 1.68 12.62 -11.50
C THR A 804 2.38 13.94 -11.18
N ALA A 805 3.08 14.50 -12.18
CA ALA A 805 3.75 15.79 -12.10
C ALA A 805 2.78 16.98 -12.32
N PRO A 806 3.13 18.22 -11.94
CA PRO A 806 2.27 19.41 -12.06
C PRO A 806 1.76 19.77 -13.47
N ASP A 807 2.31 19.16 -14.53
CA ASP A 807 1.87 19.34 -15.93
C ASP A 807 1.02 18.16 -16.46
N GLY A 808 0.71 17.18 -15.61
CA GLY A 808 0.00 15.95 -15.98
C GLY A 808 0.90 14.83 -16.51
N THR A 809 2.24 14.97 -16.47
CA THR A 809 3.15 13.88 -16.81
C THR A 809 3.12 12.79 -15.73
N VAL A 810 2.56 11.63 -16.04
CA VAL A 810 2.56 10.45 -15.17
C VAL A 810 3.86 9.67 -15.35
N THR A 811 4.53 9.35 -14.25
CA THR A 811 5.67 8.42 -14.21
C THR A 811 5.26 7.17 -13.45
N ASN A 812 5.34 6.00 -14.08
CA ASN A 812 5.14 4.72 -13.40
C ASN A 812 6.40 4.37 -12.58
N LEU A 813 6.22 3.93 -11.34
CA LEU A 813 7.28 3.46 -10.42
C LEU A 813 7.30 1.92 -10.33
N ALA A 814 6.13 1.31 -10.24
CA ALA A 814 5.89 -0.12 -10.31
C ALA A 814 4.51 -0.38 -10.92
N ALA A 815 4.38 -1.52 -11.59
CA ALA A 815 3.17 -2.02 -12.21
C ALA A 815 3.27 -3.55 -12.17
N GLU A 816 2.59 -4.15 -11.21
CA GLU A 816 2.60 -5.59 -10.97
C GLU A 816 1.19 -6.14 -11.20
N SER A 817 1.09 -7.41 -11.55
CA SER A 817 -0.19 -8.10 -11.70
C SER A 817 -0.03 -9.55 -11.28
N VAL A 818 -1.07 -10.15 -10.71
CA VAL A 818 -1.12 -11.58 -10.36
C VAL A 818 -0.67 -12.46 -11.55
N ASN A 819 -1.10 -12.10 -12.77
CA ASN A 819 -0.73 -12.79 -14.01
C ASN A 819 0.75 -12.65 -14.42
N ALA A 820 1.48 -11.66 -13.90
CA ALA A 820 2.85 -11.33 -14.29
C ALA A 820 3.91 -11.70 -13.24
N SER A 821 3.52 -11.84 -11.98
CA SER A 821 4.41 -11.79 -10.83
C SER A 821 4.43 -13.12 -10.04
N LEU A 822 5.54 -13.42 -9.37
CA LEU A 822 5.76 -14.73 -8.72
C LEU A 822 5.17 -14.78 -7.31
N PHE A 823 3.85 -14.94 -7.21
CA PHE A 823 3.13 -14.96 -5.94
C PHE A 823 3.18 -16.33 -5.23
N VAL A 824 3.05 -16.28 -3.91
CA VAL A 824 2.92 -17.43 -3.01
C VAL A 824 1.82 -17.18 -1.97
N PRO A 825 1.21 -18.22 -1.38
CA PRO A 825 0.33 -18.08 -0.21
C PRO A 825 1.01 -17.42 0.99
N ILE A 826 0.31 -16.47 1.61
CA ILE A 826 0.75 -15.67 2.76
C ILE A 826 -0.19 -15.95 3.94
N GLY A 827 0.15 -16.98 4.72
CA GLY A 827 -0.63 -17.35 5.91
C GLY A 827 -0.59 -16.30 7.02
N GLY A 828 -1.67 -16.20 7.79
CA GLY A 828 -1.80 -15.24 8.90
C GLY A 828 -2.17 -13.82 8.46
N MET A 829 -2.66 -13.67 7.22
CA MET A 829 -3.56 -12.59 6.82
C MET A 829 -4.94 -13.21 6.54
N ASP A 830 -5.97 -12.38 6.64
CA ASP A 830 -7.38 -12.75 6.51
C ASP A 830 -8.11 -11.46 6.12
N PHE A 831 -8.66 -11.41 4.90
CA PHE A 831 -9.29 -10.23 4.31
C PHE A 831 -10.81 -10.44 4.16
N PRO A 832 -11.60 -9.38 3.90
CA PRO A 832 -13.07 -9.46 3.92
C PRO A 832 -13.76 -10.28 2.82
N GLY A 833 -13.06 -11.09 2.01
CA GLY A 833 -13.62 -12.19 1.21
C GLY A 833 -13.48 -13.55 1.90
N GLY A 834 -12.30 -13.84 2.43
CA GLY A 834 -11.96 -15.11 3.09
C GLY A 834 -11.26 -16.14 2.18
N ASP A 835 -10.84 -15.70 0.99
CA ASP A 835 -10.09 -16.50 0.03
C ASP A 835 -8.57 -16.54 0.35
N LEU A 836 -7.84 -17.38 -0.38
CA LEU A 836 -6.45 -17.68 -0.07
C LEU A 836 -5.53 -16.49 -0.39
N THR A 837 -5.20 -15.72 0.65
CA THR A 837 -4.29 -14.59 0.53
C THR A 837 -2.93 -15.00 -0.05
N VAL A 838 -2.53 -14.38 -1.17
CA VAL A 838 -1.22 -14.55 -1.82
C VAL A 838 -0.50 -13.23 -2.03
N GLY A 839 0.80 -13.27 -2.29
CA GLY A 839 1.59 -12.11 -2.69
C GLY A 839 3.06 -12.44 -2.83
N HIS A 840 3.94 -11.43 -2.80
CA HIS A 840 5.38 -11.67 -2.87
C HIS A 840 5.93 -12.31 -1.58
N THR A 841 6.87 -13.25 -1.72
CA THR A 841 7.62 -13.85 -0.59
C THR A 841 8.36 -12.79 0.24
N ASP A 842 8.86 -11.78 -0.47
CA ASP A 842 9.80 -10.78 0.01
C ASP A 842 9.40 -9.39 -0.45
N TRP A 843 10.03 -8.41 0.18
CA TRP A 843 9.79 -7.00 -0.06
C TRP A 843 10.41 -6.53 -1.37
N GLN A 844 9.54 -6.13 -2.30
CA GLN A 844 9.92 -5.50 -3.55
C GLN A 844 10.41 -4.07 -3.31
N THR A 845 11.10 -3.51 -4.30
CA THR A 845 11.63 -2.15 -4.27
C THR A 845 11.40 -1.48 -5.63
N ALA A 846 10.46 -0.55 -5.67
CA ALA A 846 10.30 0.36 -6.80
C ALA A 846 11.31 1.50 -6.65
N MET A 847 11.99 1.88 -7.75
CA MET A 847 12.88 3.05 -7.77
C MET A 847 12.79 3.81 -9.08
N ALA A 848 12.65 5.14 -8.99
CA ALA A 848 12.78 6.05 -10.13
C ALA A 848 13.55 7.32 -9.75
N THR A 849 13.86 8.15 -10.75
CA THR A 849 14.30 9.54 -10.53
C THR A 849 13.51 10.44 -11.48
N ILE A 850 12.49 11.08 -10.94
CA ILE A 850 11.57 11.94 -11.70
C ILE A 850 12.25 13.28 -11.92
N ALA A 851 12.38 13.70 -13.18
CA ALA A 851 12.93 15.01 -13.51
C ALA A 851 11.91 16.12 -13.21
N VAL A 852 12.31 17.15 -12.47
CA VAL A 852 11.44 18.32 -12.16
C VAL A 852 11.49 19.30 -13.33
N THR A 853 11.18 18.82 -14.53
CA THR A 853 11.14 19.60 -15.78
C THR A 853 9.93 20.53 -15.86
N SER A 854 8.83 20.13 -15.21
CA SER A 854 7.56 20.87 -15.11
C SER A 854 7.67 22.12 -14.23
N GLY A 855 8.69 22.17 -13.37
CA GLY A 855 8.86 23.18 -12.32
C GLY A 855 8.26 22.75 -10.97
N PRO A 856 8.36 23.62 -9.95
CA PRO A 856 7.81 23.36 -8.62
C PRO A 856 6.27 23.37 -8.63
N GLY A 857 5.67 22.57 -7.75
CA GLY A 857 4.22 22.44 -7.65
C GLY A 857 3.79 21.21 -6.85
N GLN A 858 2.50 20.91 -6.89
CA GLN A 858 1.92 19.71 -6.30
C GLN A 858 2.29 18.48 -7.15
N TYR A 859 3.01 17.55 -6.54
CA TYR A 859 3.19 16.20 -7.05
C TYR A 859 2.22 15.27 -6.32
N ILE A 860 1.73 14.28 -7.03
CA ILE A 860 0.74 13.33 -6.54
C ILE A 860 1.37 11.93 -6.63
N ILE A 861 1.45 11.21 -5.51
CA ILE A 861 1.63 9.76 -5.51
C ILE A 861 0.25 9.15 -5.60
N ASP A 862 0.02 8.43 -6.68
CA ASP A 862 -1.19 7.65 -6.93
C ASP A 862 -0.82 6.17 -6.79
N ILE A 863 -1.20 5.57 -5.67
CA ILE A 863 -1.30 4.13 -5.49
C ILE A 863 -2.71 3.75 -5.95
N SER A 864 -2.83 2.87 -6.93
CA SER A 864 -4.12 2.37 -7.39
C SER A 864 -4.12 0.84 -7.50
N ASP A 865 -5.19 0.27 -6.97
CA ASP A 865 -5.73 -1.03 -7.33
C ASP A 865 -6.63 -0.85 -8.57
N THR A 866 -6.57 -1.76 -9.55
CA THR A 866 -7.39 -1.70 -10.78
C THR A 866 -7.62 -3.09 -11.40
N GLY A 867 -8.40 -3.96 -10.73
CA GLY A 867 -9.07 -5.12 -11.33
C GLY A 867 -10.47 -4.77 -11.86
N ASP A 868 -11.42 -5.71 -11.75
CA ASP A 868 -12.85 -5.45 -11.96
C ASP A 868 -13.58 -4.89 -10.71
N ASP A 869 -14.49 -5.63 -10.07
CA ASP A 869 -15.16 -5.23 -8.82
C ASP A 869 -15.48 -6.41 -7.87
N ILE A 870 -14.75 -7.53 -8.00
CA ILE A 870 -15.03 -8.82 -7.35
C ILE A 870 -13.88 -9.27 -6.43
N TYR A 871 -13.83 -8.68 -5.23
CA TYR A 871 -12.95 -9.06 -4.09
C TYR A 871 -11.43 -8.74 -4.20
N ASP A 872 -11.00 -7.88 -5.14
CA ASP A 872 -9.62 -7.41 -5.20
C ASP A 872 -9.20 -6.58 -3.96
N SER A 873 -7.97 -6.83 -3.47
CA SER A 873 -7.50 -6.46 -2.11
C SER A 873 -6.00 -6.09 -2.04
N VAL A 874 -5.54 -5.12 -2.84
CA VAL A 874 -4.13 -4.65 -2.85
C VAL A 874 -3.62 -4.14 -1.48
N VAL A 875 -2.76 -4.92 -0.84
CA VAL A 875 -1.98 -4.51 0.35
C VAL A 875 -0.65 -3.88 -0.06
N LEU A 876 -0.34 -2.67 0.42
CA LEU A 876 0.89 -1.93 0.06
C LEU A 876 1.61 -1.29 1.26
N ILE A 877 2.83 -1.78 1.53
CA ILE A 877 3.60 -1.58 2.78
C ILE A 877 5.10 -1.70 2.40
N ASP A 878 6.07 -0.77 2.58
CA ASP A 878 6.32 0.42 3.44
C ASP A 878 7.44 1.33 2.84
N ASN A 879 8.02 2.25 3.62
CA ASN A 879 9.35 2.79 3.41
C ASN A 879 9.47 3.63 2.13
N ILE A 880 8.44 4.43 1.88
CA ILE A 880 8.49 5.55 0.93
C ILE A 880 9.64 6.46 1.34
N ARG A 881 10.61 6.65 0.44
CA ARG A 881 11.73 7.57 0.61
C ARG A 881 11.89 8.37 -0.68
N LEU A 882 11.60 9.66 -0.57
CA LEU A 882 12.09 10.63 -1.54
C LEU A 882 13.55 10.87 -1.15
N LYS A 883 14.51 10.59 -2.03
CA LYS A 883 15.94 10.49 -1.69
C LYS A 883 16.78 11.64 -2.21
#